data_AF-A0AAX6N0D4-F1
#
_entry.id   AF-A0AAX6N0D4-F1
#
_cell.length_a   1.000
_cell.length_b   1.000
_cell.length_c   1.000
_cell.angle_alpha   90.00
_cell.angle_beta   90.00
_cell.angle_gamma   90.00
#
_symmetry.space_group_name_H-M   'P 1'
#
loop_
_entity.id
_entity.type
_entity.pdbx_description
1 polymer ?
#
loop_
_entity_poly.entity_id
_entity_poly.type
_entity_poly.pdbx_seq_one_letter_code
_entity_poly.pdbx_strand_id
1 'polypeptide(L)'
;MATSEIHEKVPLQESTGNDGLNQQYGGGHTGKWVSRLPPPAIPYIQLARLSPPVGLILIYIPHFLGILHSAILRQGARPAALWTAALLLLGGSLFCSNGAHSWNDLVDSSVDKLVARTRNRPIARGAISPRAAFIFTVTQAVSAAVFLLGFPNQKAATCWAIPNIVATIYYPYAKRHTYFAQFVLGFCLSWGVFMGALAMDADPLGNYSTTCLFLACILWTVIYDTIYAHQDVKDDTKINLKSMAVLSGNKAKHLFWVLLSGMLGLLAASGYLAQMGPWYYILAVGGCFASLGTMILNVDLGDSLKTKSSSLRQSLQKEHERPRTLREWVCFTGLVKAMEILPLGHDAAAFDMSGSVLITGANGSIAEHSVNHLLRHYPEYTAILTVRDPDDANTKRLREIISKYPNAKTSIHQLDLTDLSAVHEFASTIEKEIANGSYPPLSAILANAYYWNLVRDPELTKDGYEKTFQVGHIAHVALVLRLLGSFGPEGGRVVIFSSNAHWPGKNSLEKYPPAIPDDLDQLVKANTGADKTGIGFQKYANTKLATVAWSYALAKHLKSDPRLNKIVVVTINPGNIVDSRAFRANTPKFFTYLQRFFLRPCLPLIRLTDHTSRLSAPAGVDITEIAVNPKYAGQGGYYTLLEKDESSPESRDEKKQEALWAKSLVWAGINKENTALAIDV
;
A
#
# COMPACT_ATOMS: atom_id res chain seq x y z
N MET A 1 -25.24 -13.39 -50.38
CA MET A 1 -25.34 -14.51 -49.42
C MET A 1 -23.94 -15.03 -49.16
N ALA A 2 -23.66 -15.45 -47.92
CA ALA A 2 -22.35 -15.74 -47.29
C ALA A 2 -21.74 -14.51 -46.58
N THR A 3 -22.37 -14.06 -45.49
CA THR A 3 -22.08 -14.39 -44.06
C THR A 3 -20.88 -13.64 -43.51
N SER A 4 -21.20 -12.52 -42.85
CA SER A 4 -20.37 -11.77 -41.93
C SER A 4 -19.93 -12.66 -40.77
N GLU A 5 -18.65 -13.03 -40.71
CA GLU A 5 -18.04 -13.49 -39.47
C GLU A 5 -17.93 -12.30 -38.52
N ILE A 6 -18.82 -12.30 -37.54
CA ILE A 6 -18.82 -11.41 -36.40
C ILE A 6 -17.48 -11.61 -35.69
N HIS A 7 -16.69 -10.54 -35.62
CA HIS A 7 -15.54 -10.45 -34.71
C HIS A 7 -16.03 -10.72 -33.28
N GLU A 8 -15.83 -11.95 -32.82
CA GLU A 8 -16.08 -12.36 -31.46
C GLU A 8 -15.12 -11.56 -30.56
N LYS A 9 -15.65 -10.54 -29.89
CA LYS A 9 -14.94 -9.80 -28.85
C LYS A 9 -14.60 -10.78 -27.74
N VAL A 10 -13.33 -11.15 -27.62
CA VAL A 10 -12.82 -11.85 -26.44
C VAL A 10 -13.21 -11.03 -25.20
N PRO A 11 -14.02 -11.59 -24.28
CA PRO A 11 -14.43 -10.86 -23.09
C PRO A 11 -13.21 -10.50 -22.25
N LEU A 12 -13.16 -9.28 -21.74
CA LEU A 12 -12.24 -8.91 -20.66
C LEU A 12 -12.64 -9.74 -19.43
N GLN A 13 -11.88 -10.79 -19.12
CA GLN A 13 -12.08 -11.56 -17.89
C GLN A 13 -11.78 -10.67 -16.68
N GLU A 14 -12.78 -10.46 -15.83
CA GLU A 14 -12.56 -10.00 -14.47
C GLU A 14 -11.76 -11.05 -13.69
N SER A 15 -10.79 -10.59 -12.89
CA SER A 15 -9.80 -11.45 -12.25
C SER A 15 -10.41 -12.31 -11.14
N THR A 16 -10.78 -13.55 -11.48
CA THR A 16 -10.95 -14.63 -10.49
C THR A 16 -9.63 -15.39 -10.36
N GLY A 17 -8.87 -15.14 -9.29
CA GLY A 17 -7.86 -16.08 -8.78
C GLY A 17 -6.52 -16.22 -9.55
N ASN A 18 -5.44 -15.92 -8.83
CA ASN A 18 -4.13 -16.60 -8.85
C ASN A 18 -3.18 -16.63 -10.08
N ASP A 19 -3.31 -15.79 -11.11
CA ASP A 19 -2.31 -15.72 -12.22
C ASP A 19 -1.51 -14.40 -12.25
N GLY A 20 -0.64 -14.22 -11.26
CA GLY A 20 -0.17 -12.90 -10.80
C GLY A 20 0.94 -12.15 -11.57
N LEU A 21 1.61 -12.72 -12.59
CA LEU A 21 2.69 -12.02 -13.33
C LEU A 21 2.42 -11.95 -14.84
N ASN A 22 1.93 -13.02 -15.45
CA ASN A 22 1.55 -13.05 -16.86
C ASN A 22 0.39 -12.11 -17.17
N GLN A 23 -0.56 -11.92 -16.25
CA GLN A 23 -1.59 -10.89 -16.42
C GLN A 23 -1.04 -9.47 -16.25
N GLN A 24 -0.10 -9.26 -15.31
CA GLN A 24 0.47 -7.93 -15.00
C GLN A 24 1.38 -7.40 -16.11
N TYR A 25 2.19 -8.26 -16.73
CA TYR A 25 3.18 -7.90 -17.76
C TYR A 25 2.90 -8.46 -19.16
N GLY A 26 1.85 -9.28 -19.32
CA GLY A 26 1.45 -9.87 -20.61
C GLY A 26 0.52 -9.00 -21.45
N GLY A 27 0.32 -7.74 -21.08
CA GLY A 27 -0.45 -6.77 -21.87
C GLY A 27 -1.95 -6.70 -21.57
N GLY A 28 -2.47 -7.50 -20.64
CA GLY A 28 -3.88 -7.48 -20.21
C GLY A 28 -4.16 -6.58 -18.99
N HIS A 29 -3.13 -6.14 -18.26
CA HIS A 29 -3.32 -5.41 -17.01
C HIS A 29 -3.94 -4.02 -17.23
N THR A 30 -4.99 -3.71 -16.48
CA THR A 30 -5.53 -2.36 -16.32
C THR A 30 -5.62 -2.09 -14.83
N GLY A 31 -4.81 -1.18 -14.29
CA GLY A 31 -5.00 -0.70 -12.92
C GLY A 31 -6.36 -0.01 -12.79
N LYS A 32 -6.88 0.15 -11.56
CA LYS A 32 -8.21 0.75 -11.27
C LYS A 32 -8.46 2.12 -11.94
N TRP A 33 -7.43 2.85 -12.36
CA TRP A 33 -7.56 4.13 -13.08
C TRP A 33 -7.62 3.97 -14.60
N VAL A 34 -6.96 2.94 -15.16
CA VAL A 34 -6.97 2.66 -16.61
C VAL A 34 -8.36 2.21 -17.06
N SER A 35 -9.09 1.49 -16.20
CA SER A 35 -10.47 1.09 -16.46
C SER A 35 -11.46 2.27 -16.48
N ARG A 36 -11.06 3.47 -16.04
CA ARG A 36 -11.86 4.70 -16.11
C ARG A 36 -11.61 5.50 -17.39
N LEU A 37 -10.61 5.13 -18.19
CA LEU A 37 -10.32 5.80 -19.46
C LEU A 37 -11.30 5.36 -20.54
N PRO A 38 -11.50 6.20 -21.59
CA PRO A 38 -12.26 5.79 -22.76
C PRO A 38 -11.71 4.47 -23.33
N PRO A 39 -12.57 3.49 -23.69
CA PRO A 39 -12.13 2.19 -24.18
C PRO A 39 -11.06 2.22 -25.31
N PRO A 40 -11.10 3.18 -26.26
CA PRO A 40 -10.06 3.29 -27.30
C PRO A 40 -8.67 3.67 -26.79
N ALA A 41 -8.56 4.32 -25.63
CA ALA A 41 -7.28 4.76 -25.07
C ALA A 41 -6.54 3.64 -24.33
N ILE A 42 -7.28 2.66 -23.78
CA ILE A 42 -6.74 1.58 -22.94
C ILE A 42 -5.63 0.79 -23.65
N PRO A 43 -5.78 0.34 -24.91
CA PRO A 43 -4.72 -0.39 -25.60
C PRO A 43 -3.41 0.42 -25.74
N TYR A 44 -3.49 1.74 -25.92
CA TYR A 44 -2.29 2.60 -26.06
C TYR A 44 -1.58 2.79 -24.72
N ILE A 45 -2.33 2.92 -23.63
CA ILE A 45 -1.77 2.94 -22.26
C ILE A 45 -1.07 1.62 -21.93
N GLN A 46 -1.64 0.50 -22.35
CA GLN A 46 -1.02 -0.82 -22.23
C GLN A 46 0.24 -0.95 -23.09
N LEU A 47 0.18 -0.48 -24.35
CA LEU A 47 1.32 -0.48 -25.28
C LEU A 47 2.49 0.35 -24.74
N ALA A 48 2.18 1.51 -24.16
CA ALA A 48 3.16 2.40 -23.54
C ALA A 48 3.68 1.90 -22.17
N ARG A 49 3.08 0.87 -21.59
CA ARG A 49 3.37 0.33 -20.24
C ARG A 49 3.24 1.38 -19.13
N LEU A 50 2.19 2.22 -19.20
CA LEU A 50 1.93 3.28 -18.22
C LEU A 50 1.21 2.80 -16.95
N SER A 51 0.78 1.53 -16.90
CA SER A 51 0.12 0.94 -15.73
C SER A 51 0.53 -0.51 -15.50
N PRO A 52 1.40 -0.82 -14.52
CA PRO A 52 2.22 0.13 -13.75
C PRO A 52 3.35 0.76 -14.60
N PRO A 53 3.78 2.01 -14.37
CA PRO A 53 4.78 2.72 -15.17
C PRO A 53 6.23 2.28 -14.89
N VAL A 54 6.47 0.98 -14.76
CA VAL A 54 7.79 0.42 -14.41
C VAL A 54 8.83 0.75 -15.48
N GLY A 55 8.47 0.62 -16.76
CA GLY A 55 9.40 0.89 -17.85
C GLY A 55 9.83 2.37 -17.96
N LEU A 56 8.94 3.31 -17.62
CA LEU A 56 9.31 4.73 -17.52
C LEU A 56 10.37 4.93 -16.44
N ILE A 57 10.20 4.31 -15.28
CA ILE A 57 11.12 4.49 -14.16
C ILE A 57 12.48 3.86 -14.45
N LEU A 58 12.51 2.69 -15.09
CA LEU A 58 13.77 2.07 -15.52
C LEU A 58 14.55 2.96 -16.49
N ILE A 59 13.87 3.66 -17.41
CA ILE A 59 14.51 4.62 -18.32
C ILE A 59 14.94 5.89 -17.59
N TYR A 60 14.14 6.40 -16.65
CA TYR A 60 14.43 7.66 -15.97
C TYR A 60 15.55 7.55 -14.92
N ILE A 61 15.73 6.40 -14.27
CA ILE A 61 16.75 6.22 -13.22
C ILE A 61 18.17 6.59 -13.72
N PRO A 62 18.67 6.06 -14.86
CA PRO A 62 19.99 6.45 -15.38
C PRO A 62 20.11 7.94 -15.69
N HIS A 63 19.05 8.58 -16.19
CA HIS A 63 19.00 10.03 -16.39
C HIS A 63 19.20 10.78 -15.07
N PHE A 64 18.46 10.38 -14.04
CA PHE A 64 18.55 10.99 -12.73
C PHE A 64 19.91 10.77 -12.07
N LEU A 65 20.50 9.57 -12.22
CA LEU A 65 21.86 9.29 -11.75
C LEU A 65 22.90 10.18 -12.44
N GLY A 66 22.77 10.41 -13.74
CA GLY A 66 23.62 11.34 -14.49
C GLY A 66 23.52 12.78 -13.97
N ILE A 67 22.29 13.27 -13.71
CA ILE A 67 22.06 14.60 -13.12
C ILE A 67 22.78 14.73 -11.77
N LEU A 68 22.56 13.77 -10.87
CA LEU A 68 23.15 13.80 -9.52
C LEU A 68 24.68 13.72 -9.58
N HIS A 69 25.21 12.83 -10.42
CA HIS A 69 26.65 12.68 -10.61
C HIS A 69 27.30 13.97 -11.11
N SER A 70 26.72 14.61 -12.14
CA SER A 70 27.23 15.88 -12.66
C SER A 70 27.08 17.02 -11.66
N ALA A 71 26.04 17.02 -10.82
CA ALA A 71 25.90 18.00 -9.74
C ALA A 71 27.01 17.86 -8.68
N ILE A 72 27.42 16.62 -8.36
CA ILE A 72 28.55 16.35 -7.45
C ILE A 72 29.85 16.88 -8.05
N LEU A 73 30.13 16.57 -9.32
CA LEU A 73 31.35 17.00 -10.00
C LEU A 73 31.47 18.53 -10.08
N ARG A 74 30.36 19.25 -10.20
CA ARG A 74 30.35 20.72 -10.31
C ARG A 74 30.48 21.46 -8.98
N GLN A 75 30.39 20.78 -7.82
CA GLN A 75 30.47 21.35 -6.47
C GLN A 75 29.75 22.71 -6.30
N GLY A 76 28.41 22.68 -6.18
CA GLY A 76 27.61 23.90 -5.95
C GLY A 76 26.46 24.12 -6.94
N ALA A 77 25.96 23.05 -7.58
CA ALA A 77 24.78 23.13 -8.42
C ALA A 77 23.59 23.72 -7.63
N ARG A 78 22.98 24.79 -8.17
CA ARG A 78 21.80 25.41 -7.57
C ARG A 78 20.64 24.40 -7.58
N PRO A 79 19.86 24.28 -6.49
CA PRO A 79 18.71 23.38 -6.45
C PRO A 79 17.74 23.55 -7.63
N ALA A 80 17.56 24.79 -8.11
CA ALA A 80 16.71 25.07 -9.27
C ALA A 80 17.20 24.40 -10.57
N ALA A 81 18.52 24.30 -10.79
CA ALA A 81 19.08 23.63 -11.96
C ALA A 81 18.84 22.13 -11.92
N LEU A 82 18.99 21.52 -10.73
CA LEU A 82 18.66 20.10 -10.50
C LEU A 82 17.19 19.82 -10.80
N TRP A 83 16.28 20.65 -10.28
CA TRP A 83 14.84 20.49 -10.52
C TRP A 83 14.48 20.65 -12.00
N THR A 84 15.07 21.64 -12.67
CA THR A 84 14.83 21.89 -14.10
C THR A 84 15.31 20.69 -14.93
N ALA A 85 16.53 20.21 -14.71
CA ALA A 85 17.07 19.04 -15.40
C ALA A 85 16.25 17.77 -15.12
N ALA A 86 15.82 17.55 -13.87
CA ALA A 86 15.03 16.39 -13.48
C ALA A 86 13.65 16.39 -14.17
N LEU A 87 12.94 17.52 -14.18
CA LEU A 87 11.64 17.64 -14.84
C LEU A 87 11.76 17.53 -16.37
N LEU A 88 12.78 18.16 -16.95
CA LEU A 88 13.06 18.07 -18.38
C LEU A 88 13.28 16.62 -18.80
N LEU A 89 14.15 15.90 -18.09
CA LEU A 89 14.48 14.51 -18.40
C LEU A 89 13.36 13.54 -18.04
N LEU A 90 12.53 13.83 -17.04
CA LEU A 90 11.35 13.03 -16.73
C LEU A 90 10.33 13.10 -17.87
N GLY A 91 10.05 14.31 -18.38
CA GLY A 91 9.16 14.52 -19.52
C GLY A 91 9.71 13.86 -20.80
N GLY A 92 10.99 14.06 -21.10
CA GLY A 92 11.65 13.40 -22.23
C GLY A 92 11.64 11.86 -22.12
N SER A 93 11.90 11.33 -20.92
CA SER A 93 11.88 9.88 -20.63
C SER A 93 10.49 9.28 -20.80
N LEU A 94 9.41 10.01 -20.46
CA LEU A 94 8.03 9.56 -20.66
C LEU A 94 7.77 9.25 -22.13
N PHE A 95 8.02 10.20 -23.02
CA PHE A 95 7.79 10.02 -24.44
C PHE A 95 8.77 9.01 -25.07
N CYS A 96 10.04 9.04 -24.66
CA CYS A 96 11.04 8.08 -25.10
C CYS A 96 10.63 6.64 -24.72
N SER A 97 10.18 6.43 -23.48
CA SER A 97 9.68 5.15 -22.99
C SER A 97 8.51 4.64 -23.80
N ASN A 98 7.49 5.50 -24.02
CA ASN A 98 6.32 5.14 -24.80
C ASN A 98 6.69 4.74 -26.24
N GLY A 99 7.59 5.50 -26.87
CA GLY A 99 8.09 5.23 -28.22
C GLY A 99 8.88 3.93 -28.30
N ALA A 100 9.85 3.72 -27.41
CA ALA A 100 10.68 2.51 -27.38
C ALA A 100 9.85 1.23 -27.16
N HIS A 101 8.88 1.29 -26.23
CA HIS A 101 7.95 0.20 -25.96
C HIS A 101 7.06 -0.13 -27.16
N SER A 102 6.50 0.90 -27.79
CA SER A 102 5.65 0.76 -28.97
C SER A 102 6.44 0.22 -30.17
N TRP A 103 7.67 0.69 -30.38
CA TRP A 103 8.57 0.19 -31.41
C TRP A 103 8.91 -1.29 -31.20
N ASN A 104 9.28 -1.66 -29.98
CA ASN A 104 9.61 -3.03 -29.63
C ASN A 104 8.45 -3.99 -29.94
N ASP A 105 7.25 -3.67 -29.45
CA ASP A 105 6.06 -4.50 -29.66
C ASP A 105 5.60 -4.51 -31.13
N LEU A 106 5.82 -3.42 -31.87
CA LEU A 106 5.52 -3.37 -33.31
C LEU A 106 6.40 -4.35 -34.09
N VAL A 107 7.72 -4.30 -33.86
CA VAL A 107 8.71 -5.16 -34.52
C VAL A 107 8.54 -6.63 -34.11
N ASP A 108 8.20 -6.87 -32.84
CA ASP A 108 8.07 -8.21 -32.27
C ASP A 108 6.68 -8.82 -32.38
N SER A 109 5.70 -8.10 -32.91
CA SER A 109 4.29 -8.54 -32.95
C SER A 109 4.05 -9.95 -33.52
N SER A 110 4.86 -10.41 -34.48
CA SER A 110 4.77 -11.78 -35.01
C SER A 110 5.34 -12.83 -34.06
N VAL A 111 6.44 -12.50 -33.37
CA VAL A 111 7.09 -13.35 -32.37
C VAL A 111 6.26 -13.39 -31.09
N ASP A 112 5.72 -12.25 -30.67
CA ASP A 112 4.93 -12.12 -29.45
C ASP A 112 3.67 -13.01 -29.48
N LYS A 113 3.07 -13.22 -30.66
CA LYS A 113 1.95 -14.16 -30.84
C LYS A 113 2.30 -15.61 -30.47
N LEU A 114 3.57 -15.99 -30.55
CA LEU A 114 4.05 -17.35 -30.33
C LEU A 114 4.46 -17.61 -28.87
N VAL A 115 4.59 -16.57 -28.04
CA VAL A 115 5.07 -16.67 -26.65
C VAL A 115 3.90 -16.50 -25.68
N ALA A 116 3.72 -17.45 -24.75
CA ALA A 116 2.54 -17.52 -23.89
C ALA A 116 2.30 -16.24 -23.07
N ARG A 117 3.38 -15.60 -22.64
CA ARG A 117 3.36 -14.35 -21.87
C ARG A 117 2.98 -13.13 -22.72
N THR A 118 3.50 -13.03 -23.94
CA THR A 118 3.41 -11.80 -24.74
C THR A 118 2.32 -11.83 -25.82
N ARG A 119 1.68 -12.98 -26.05
CA ARG A 119 0.56 -13.13 -27.01
C ARG A 119 -0.61 -12.18 -26.77
N ASN A 120 -0.79 -11.73 -25.52
CA ASN A 120 -1.85 -10.83 -25.11
C ASN A 120 -1.48 -9.35 -25.22
N ARG A 121 -0.31 -8.99 -25.77
CA ARG A 121 0.06 -7.58 -26.00
C ARG A 121 -0.88 -6.90 -27.00
N PRO A 122 -1.10 -5.57 -26.92
CA PRO A 122 -2.09 -4.87 -27.74
C PRO A 122 -1.96 -5.09 -29.25
N ILE A 123 -0.73 -5.08 -29.79
CA ILE A 123 -0.48 -5.30 -31.22
C ILE A 123 -0.62 -6.79 -31.57
N ALA A 124 -0.04 -7.68 -30.74
CA ALA A 124 -0.08 -9.13 -30.95
C ALA A 124 -1.53 -9.69 -30.96
N ARG A 125 -2.38 -9.22 -30.05
CA ARG A 125 -3.80 -9.61 -29.97
C ARG A 125 -4.74 -8.85 -30.92
N GLY A 126 -4.22 -7.90 -31.69
CA GLY A 126 -4.99 -7.13 -32.67
C GLY A 126 -5.82 -5.97 -32.10
N ALA A 127 -5.60 -5.55 -30.85
CA ALA A 127 -6.27 -4.38 -30.27
C ALA A 127 -5.77 -3.05 -30.84
N ILE A 128 -4.56 -3.01 -31.42
CA ILE A 128 -4.00 -1.88 -32.16
C ILE A 128 -3.48 -2.39 -33.50
N SER A 129 -3.83 -1.70 -34.60
CA SER A 129 -3.30 -2.03 -35.92
C SER A 129 -1.82 -1.64 -36.04
N PRO A 130 -0.99 -2.36 -36.83
CA PRO A 130 0.41 -2.01 -37.03
C PRO A 130 0.63 -0.57 -37.51
N ARG A 131 -0.26 -0.05 -38.36
CA ARG A 131 -0.22 1.35 -38.82
C ARG A 131 -0.45 2.34 -37.69
N ALA A 132 -1.44 2.09 -36.83
CA ALA A 132 -1.72 2.95 -35.69
C ALA A 132 -0.58 2.91 -34.65
N ALA A 133 -0.02 1.73 -34.38
CA ALA A 133 1.16 1.59 -33.52
C ALA A 133 2.39 2.32 -34.09
N PHE A 134 2.62 2.27 -35.41
CA PHE A 134 3.69 3.03 -36.05
C PHE A 134 3.50 4.54 -35.90
N ILE A 135 2.30 5.06 -36.21
CA ILE A 135 1.98 6.48 -36.03
C ILE A 135 2.16 6.89 -34.56
N PHE A 136 1.68 6.09 -33.62
CA PHE A 136 1.89 6.32 -32.20
C PHE A 136 3.38 6.38 -31.87
N THR A 137 4.17 5.41 -32.31
CA THR A 137 5.64 5.40 -32.10
C THR A 137 6.31 6.68 -32.60
N VAL A 138 5.99 7.11 -33.83
CA VAL A 138 6.56 8.33 -34.42
C VAL A 138 6.16 9.57 -33.64
N THR A 139 4.89 9.69 -33.22
CA THR A 139 4.44 10.84 -32.42
C THR A 139 5.13 10.88 -31.06
N GLN A 140 5.33 9.74 -30.40
CA GLN A 140 6.09 9.68 -29.14
C GLN A 140 7.57 10.04 -29.35
N ALA A 141 8.19 9.57 -30.43
CA ALA A 141 9.58 9.91 -30.76
C ALA A 141 9.78 11.41 -31.03
N VAL A 142 8.87 12.03 -31.79
CA VAL A 142 8.88 13.47 -32.04
C VAL A 142 8.67 14.25 -30.74
N SER A 143 7.71 13.84 -29.91
CA SER A 143 7.49 14.46 -28.60
C SER A 143 8.72 14.35 -27.70
N ALA A 144 9.43 13.22 -27.69
CA ALA A 144 10.69 13.08 -26.96
C ALA A 144 11.78 14.01 -27.50
N ALA A 145 11.87 14.17 -28.83
CA ALA A 145 12.83 15.07 -29.47
C ALA A 145 12.59 16.55 -29.11
N VAL A 146 11.33 16.98 -28.91
CA VAL A 146 11.01 18.34 -28.46
C VAL A 146 11.67 18.68 -27.12
N PHE A 147 11.81 17.71 -26.21
CA PHE A 147 12.48 17.93 -24.92
C PHE A 147 13.98 18.21 -25.08
N LEU A 148 14.61 17.84 -26.20
CA LEU A 148 16.01 18.19 -26.46
C LEU A 148 16.20 19.71 -26.61
N LEU A 149 15.15 20.45 -26.97
CA LEU A 149 15.18 21.91 -27.06
C LEU A 149 15.30 22.59 -25.68
N GLY A 150 14.96 21.90 -24.60
CA GLY A 150 15.09 22.42 -23.24
C GLY A 150 16.48 22.27 -22.64
N PHE A 151 17.43 21.64 -23.34
CA PHE A 151 18.80 21.49 -22.86
C PHE A 151 19.58 22.81 -22.97
N PRO A 152 20.51 23.09 -22.03
CA PRO A 152 21.40 24.26 -22.12
C PRO A 152 22.16 24.34 -23.45
N ASN A 153 22.65 23.18 -23.94
CA ASN A 153 23.29 23.04 -25.24
C ASN A 153 22.49 22.08 -26.13
N GLN A 154 21.53 22.62 -26.88
CA GLN A 154 20.63 21.86 -27.75
C GLN A 154 21.37 21.06 -28.84
N LYS A 155 22.44 21.62 -29.42
CA LYS A 155 23.24 20.95 -30.46
C LYS A 155 23.93 19.72 -29.89
N ALA A 156 24.58 19.86 -28.74
CA ALA A 156 25.20 18.74 -28.06
C ALA A 156 24.15 17.68 -27.69
N ALA A 157 23.05 18.07 -27.06
CA ALA A 157 21.97 17.14 -26.70
C ALA A 157 21.44 16.35 -27.90
N THR A 158 21.25 17.00 -29.05
CA THR A 158 20.79 16.35 -30.28
C THR A 158 21.81 15.34 -30.81
N CYS A 159 23.08 15.72 -30.92
CA CYS A 159 24.14 14.81 -31.37
C CYS A 159 24.28 13.60 -30.44
N TRP A 160 24.23 13.84 -29.14
CA TRP A 160 24.32 12.78 -28.13
C TRP A 160 23.08 11.90 -28.05
N ALA A 161 21.90 12.33 -28.51
CA ALA A 161 20.73 11.46 -28.58
C ALA A 161 20.83 10.40 -29.70
N ILE A 162 21.59 10.66 -30.77
CA ILE A 162 21.66 9.81 -31.96
C ILE A 162 22.07 8.36 -31.65
N PRO A 163 23.16 8.08 -30.90
CA PRO A 163 23.56 6.70 -30.60
C PRO A 163 22.45 5.92 -29.88
N ASN A 164 21.73 6.55 -28.95
CA ASN A 164 20.62 5.91 -28.24
C ASN A 164 19.44 5.62 -29.17
N ILE A 165 19.11 6.55 -30.08
CA ILE A 165 18.04 6.35 -31.07
C ILE A 165 18.37 5.15 -31.96
N VAL A 166 19.60 5.08 -32.49
CA VAL A 166 20.06 3.97 -33.32
C VAL A 166 20.00 2.65 -32.55
N ALA A 167 20.50 2.62 -31.32
CA ALA A 167 20.46 1.42 -30.49
C ALA A 167 19.03 0.97 -30.15
N THR A 168 18.13 1.92 -29.86
CA THR A 168 16.71 1.64 -29.56
C THR A 168 15.98 1.08 -30.79
N ILE A 169 16.26 1.61 -31.98
CA ILE A 169 15.69 1.07 -33.23
C ILE A 169 16.16 -0.37 -33.47
N TYR A 170 17.44 -0.63 -33.18
CA TYR A 170 18.08 -1.91 -33.43
C TYR A 170 17.75 -3.00 -32.38
N TYR A 171 17.54 -2.62 -31.12
CA TYR A 171 17.37 -3.54 -29.99
C TYR A 171 16.39 -4.72 -30.25
N PRO A 172 15.18 -4.52 -30.78
CA PRO A 172 14.24 -5.62 -31.02
C PRO A 172 14.74 -6.66 -32.05
N TYR A 173 15.65 -6.25 -32.95
CA TYR A 173 16.28 -7.14 -33.92
C TYR A 173 17.46 -7.91 -33.33
N ALA A 174 18.15 -7.36 -32.32
CA ALA A 174 19.34 -7.96 -31.75
C ALA A 174 19.10 -9.42 -31.26
N LYS A 175 17.97 -9.66 -30.60
CA LYS A 175 17.59 -10.99 -30.09
C LYS A 175 17.41 -12.06 -31.19
N ARG A 176 17.27 -11.66 -32.46
CA ARG A 176 17.12 -12.57 -33.61
C ARG A 176 18.44 -13.18 -34.05
N HIS A 177 19.57 -12.56 -33.72
CA HIS A 177 20.87 -13.01 -34.25
C HIS A 177 22.02 -12.99 -33.22
N THR A 178 21.88 -12.32 -32.07
CA THR A 178 22.89 -12.33 -30.98
C THR A 178 22.31 -12.78 -29.63
N TYR A 179 23.13 -13.45 -28.82
CA TYR A 179 22.80 -13.76 -27.42
C TYR A 179 22.95 -12.55 -26.50
N PHE A 180 23.58 -11.46 -26.94
CA PHE A 180 23.93 -10.31 -26.11
C PHE A 180 22.94 -9.14 -26.24
N ALA A 181 21.68 -9.41 -26.58
CA ALA A 181 20.65 -8.37 -26.72
C ALA A 181 20.48 -7.54 -25.44
N GLN A 182 20.69 -8.14 -24.26
CA GLN A 182 20.69 -7.48 -22.96
C GLN A 182 21.73 -6.36 -22.85
N PHE A 183 22.89 -6.47 -23.50
CA PHE A 183 23.89 -5.40 -23.52
C PHE A 183 23.44 -4.23 -24.41
N VAL A 184 22.74 -4.51 -25.51
CA VAL A 184 22.13 -3.47 -26.35
C VAL A 184 21.04 -2.73 -25.55
N LEU A 185 20.19 -3.46 -24.82
CA LEU A 185 19.21 -2.83 -23.92
C LEU A 185 19.90 -2.01 -22.83
N GLY A 186 20.93 -2.58 -22.20
CA GLY A 186 21.74 -1.90 -21.19
C GLY A 186 22.31 -0.59 -21.71
N PHE A 187 22.85 -0.58 -22.93
CA PHE A 187 23.30 0.64 -23.60
C PHE A 187 22.17 1.65 -23.76
N CYS A 188 21.00 1.23 -24.27
CA CYS A 188 19.85 2.13 -24.49
C CYS A 188 19.39 2.81 -23.19
N LEU A 189 19.21 2.02 -22.13
CA LEU A 189 18.75 2.54 -20.83
C LEU A 189 19.82 3.41 -20.16
N SER A 190 21.07 2.93 -20.16
CA SER A 190 22.16 3.60 -19.43
C SER A 190 22.60 4.89 -20.08
N TRP A 191 22.34 5.08 -21.38
CA TRP A 191 22.67 6.32 -22.10
C TRP A 191 22.09 7.57 -21.44
N GLY A 192 21.03 7.40 -20.64
CA GLY A 192 20.49 8.44 -19.79
C GLY A 192 21.53 9.12 -18.88
N VAL A 193 22.57 8.42 -18.44
CA VAL A 193 23.66 8.99 -17.63
C VAL A 193 24.32 10.19 -18.36
N PHE A 194 24.60 10.05 -19.66
CA PHE A 194 25.20 11.12 -20.46
C PHE A 194 24.21 12.25 -20.73
N MET A 195 22.95 11.92 -21.00
CA MET A 195 21.90 12.93 -21.14
C MET A 195 21.69 13.71 -19.83
N GLY A 196 21.80 13.06 -18.67
CA GLY A 196 21.80 13.69 -17.35
C GLY A 196 22.93 14.70 -17.17
N ALA A 197 24.14 14.36 -17.64
CA ALA A 197 25.26 15.28 -17.62
C ALA A 197 25.04 16.51 -18.52
N LEU A 198 24.56 16.31 -19.74
CA LEU A 198 24.24 17.40 -20.67
C LEU A 198 23.13 18.32 -20.15
N ALA A 199 22.12 17.77 -19.47
CA ALA A 199 21.06 18.58 -18.86
C ALA A 199 21.58 19.47 -17.72
N MET A 200 22.70 19.10 -17.10
CA MET A 200 23.43 19.87 -16.09
C MET A 200 24.55 20.73 -16.69
N ASP A 201 24.57 20.89 -18.02
CA ASP A 201 25.60 21.63 -18.77
C ASP A 201 27.03 21.12 -18.47
N ALA A 202 27.16 19.81 -18.28
CA ALA A 202 28.43 19.14 -18.05
C ALA A 202 28.84 18.33 -19.29
N ASP A 203 30.14 18.29 -19.57
CA ASP A 203 30.70 17.41 -20.59
C ASP A 203 30.62 15.94 -20.13
N PRO A 204 29.88 15.06 -20.83
CA PRO A 204 29.76 13.65 -20.48
C PRO A 204 31.09 12.90 -20.42
N LEU A 205 32.09 13.33 -21.22
CA LEU A 205 33.40 12.69 -21.31
C LEU A 205 34.48 13.42 -20.51
N GLY A 206 34.16 14.58 -19.92
CA GLY A 206 35.12 15.40 -19.19
C GLY A 206 35.67 14.74 -17.92
N ASN A 207 34.97 13.74 -17.38
CA ASN A 207 35.46 12.92 -16.28
C ASN A 207 35.04 11.45 -16.47
N TYR A 208 36.02 10.54 -16.42
CA TYR A 208 35.80 9.09 -16.60
C TYR A 208 34.86 8.48 -15.56
N SER A 209 34.63 9.12 -14.41
CA SER A 209 33.62 8.70 -13.43
C SER A 209 32.22 8.56 -14.04
N THR A 210 31.85 9.43 -14.99
CA THR A 210 30.57 9.38 -15.72
C THR A 210 30.49 8.12 -16.59
N THR A 211 31.57 7.78 -17.29
CA THR A 211 31.67 6.56 -18.10
C THR A 211 31.63 5.31 -17.23
N CYS A 212 32.30 5.31 -16.07
CA CYS A 212 32.22 4.21 -15.11
C CYS A 212 30.79 3.99 -14.60
N LEU A 213 30.06 5.07 -14.28
CA LEU A 213 28.67 5.00 -13.87
C LEU A 213 27.75 4.48 -14.99
N PHE A 214 27.95 4.95 -16.22
CA PHE A 214 27.26 4.45 -17.41
C PHE A 214 27.46 2.93 -17.59
N LEU A 215 28.71 2.44 -17.55
CA LEU A 215 29.01 1.02 -17.68
C LEU A 215 28.45 0.20 -16.52
N ALA A 216 28.45 0.73 -15.30
CA ALA A 216 27.84 0.08 -14.14
C ALA A 216 26.32 -0.10 -14.35
N CYS A 217 25.63 0.90 -14.90
CA CYS A 217 24.21 0.82 -15.25
C CYS A 217 23.92 -0.23 -16.35
N ILE A 218 24.85 -0.40 -17.31
CA ILE A 218 24.74 -1.46 -18.33
C ILE A 218 24.77 -2.83 -17.64
N LEU A 219 25.75 -3.07 -16.78
CA LEU A 219 25.87 -4.37 -16.10
C LEU A 219 24.67 -4.64 -15.19
N TRP A 220 24.17 -3.62 -14.50
CA TRP A 220 22.93 -3.72 -13.73
C TRP A 220 21.75 -4.16 -14.61
N THR A 221 21.59 -3.52 -15.77
CA THR A 221 20.56 -3.87 -16.75
C THR A 221 20.68 -5.31 -17.22
N VAL A 222 21.90 -5.73 -17.58
CA VAL A 222 22.13 -7.11 -18.01
C VAL A 222 21.76 -8.11 -16.92
N ILE A 223 22.06 -7.83 -15.64
CA ILE A 223 21.70 -8.72 -14.53
C ILE A 223 20.18 -8.89 -14.42
N TYR A 224 19.44 -7.80 -14.21
CA TYR A 224 18.00 -7.93 -13.95
C TYR A 224 17.22 -8.38 -15.20
N ASP A 225 17.62 -7.93 -16.39
CA ASP A 225 16.91 -8.28 -17.63
C ASP A 225 17.21 -9.73 -18.03
N THR A 226 18.41 -10.25 -17.73
CA THR A 226 18.68 -11.67 -17.90
C THR A 226 17.84 -12.52 -16.93
N ILE A 227 17.68 -12.11 -15.67
CA ILE A 227 16.76 -12.78 -14.72
C ILE A 227 15.33 -12.77 -15.25
N TYR A 228 14.89 -11.62 -15.77
CA TYR A 228 13.55 -11.50 -16.35
C TYR A 228 13.36 -12.42 -17.56
N ALA A 229 14.33 -12.47 -18.46
CA ALA A 229 14.31 -13.30 -19.66
C ALA A 229 14.32 -14.82 -19.37
N HIS A 230 14.73 -15.26 -18.17
CA HIS A 230 14.66 -16.68 -17.80
C HIS A 230 13.22 -17.23 -17.77
N GLN A 231 12.21 -16.37 -17.65
CA GLN A 231 10.80 -16.77 -17.72
C GLN A 231 10.39 -17.30 -19.09
N ASP A 232 11.03 -16.81 -20.16
CA ASP A 232 10.66 -17.10 -21.54
C ASP A 232 11.57 -18.15 -22.20
N VAL A 233 12.63 -18.63 -21.52
CA VAL A 233 13.65 -19.54 -22.10
C VAL A 233 13.05 -20.75 -22.81
N LYS A 234 12.00 -21.36 -22.25
CA LYS A 234 11.34 -22.54 -22.86
C LYS A 234 10.68 -22.21 -24.20
N ASP A 235 10.05 -21.05 -24.30
CA ASP A 235 9.36 -20.64 -25.53
C ASP A 235 10.37 -20.04 -26.53
N ASP A 236 11.33 -19.24 -26.06
CA ASP A 236 12.43 -18.69 -26.86
C ASP A 236 13.24 -19.78 -27.56
N THR A 237 13.53 -20.88 -26.85
CA THR A 237 14.27 -22.02 -27.42
C THR A 237 13.49 -22.71 -28.54
N LYS A 238 12.15 -22.80 -28.44
CA LYS A 238 11.31 -23.44 -29.49
C LYS A 238 11.31 -22.65 -30.79
N ILE A 239 11.37 -21.32 -30.69
CA ILE A 239 11.36 -20.41 -31.85
C ILE A 239 12.78 -19.97 -32.26
N ASN A 240 13.82 -20.59 -31.70
CA ASN A 240 15.24 -20.32 -31.96
C ASN A 240 15.64 -18.84 -31.74
N LEU A 241 15.06 -18.22 -30.72
CA LEU A 241 15.39 -16.85 -30.31
C LEU A 241 16.60 -16.87 -29.36
N LYS A 242 17.53 -15.94 -29.57
CA LYS A 242 18.79 -15.89 -28.82
C LYS A 242 18.68 -14.89 -27.66
N SER A 243 19.19 -15.25 -26.50
CA SER A 243 19.26 -14.35 -25.33
C SER A 243 20.34 -14.80 -24.33
N MET A 244 20.79 -13.89 -23.46
CA MET A 244 21.75 -14.22 -22.40
C MET A 244 21.21 -15.31 -21.46
N ALA A 245 19.88 -15.36 -21.27
CA ALA A 245 19.23 -16.40 -20.49
C ALA A 245 19.38 -17.79 -21.16
N VAL A 246 19.15 -17.87 -22.47
CA VAL A 246 19.37 -19.10 -23.25
C VAL A 246 20.85 -19.51 -23.24
N LEU A 247 21.77 -18.55 -23.37
CA LEU A 247 23.22 -18.81 -23.38
C LEU A 247 23.73 -19.30 -22.01
N SER A 248 23.26 -18.69 -20.92
CA SER A 248 23.80 -18.92 -19.58
C SER A 248 23.28 -20.21 -18.93
N GLY A 249 22.07 -20.66 -19.27
CA GLY A 249 21.49 -21.92 -18.79
C GLY A 249 21.71 -22.14 -17.29
N ASN A 250 22.24 -23.31 -16.91
CA ASN A 250 22.49 -23.66 -15.50
C ASN A 250 23.63 -22.85 -14.84
N LYS A 251 24.40 -22.05 -15.61
CA LYS A 251 25.50 -21.21 -15.11
C LYS A 251 25.08 -19.75 -14.88
N ALA A 252 23.80 -19.41 -15.04
CA ALA A 252 23.29 -18.05 -14.91
C ALA A 252 23.69 -17.35 -13.60
N LYS A 253 23.59 -18.03 -12.44
CA LYS A 253 24.02 -17.44 -11.15
C LYS A 253 25.51 -17.08 -11.12
N HIS A 254 26.38 -17.90 -11.72
CA HIS A 254 27.81 -17.60 -11.80
C HIS A 254 28.07 -16.36 -12.65
N LEU A 255 27.38 -16.26 -13.80
CA LEU A 255 27.42 -15.07 -14.64
C LEU A 255 26.99 -13.82 -13.85
N PHE A 256 25.90 -13.89 -13.08
CA PHE A 256 25.42 -12.75 -12.30
C PHE A 256 26.42 -12.28 -11.25
N TRP A 257 27.13 -13.19 -10.59
CA TRP A 257 28.20 -12.82 -9.67
C TRP A 257 29.36 -12.11 -10.37
N VAL A 258 29.79 -12.59 -11.54
CA VAL A 258 30.85 -11.93 -12.34
C VAL A 258 30.41 -10.54 -12.77
N LEU A 259 29.19 -10.39 -13.28
CA LEU A 259 28.63 -9.10 -13.69
C LEU A 259 28.47 -8.15 -12.50
N LEU A 260 28.03 -8.65 -11.33
CA LEU A 260 27.92 -7.86 -10.11
C LEU A 260 29.30 -7.39 -9.64
N SER A 261 30.31 -8.25 -9.63
CA SER A 261 31.69 -7.85 -9.30
C SER A 261 32.21 -6.75 -10.22
N GLY A 262 31.99 -6.88 -11.53
CA GLY A 262 32.33 -5.83 -12.50
C GLY A 262 31.58 -4.52 -12.25
N MET A 263 30.28 -4.60 -11.96
CA MET A 263 29.44 -3.44 -11.63
C MET A 263 29.94 -2.73 -10.39
N LEU A 264 30.26 -3.47 -9.33
CA LEU A 264 30.79 -2.90 -8.08
C LEU A 264 32.16 -2.26 -8.26
N GLY A 265 33.04 -2.87 -9.07
CA GLY A 265 34.32 -2.29 -9.45
C GLY A 265 34.15 -0.96 -10.19
N LEU A 266 33.20 -0.88 -11.13
CA LEU A 266 32.89 0.35 -11.87
C LEU A 266 32.26 1.42 -10.97
N LEU A 267 31.38 1.06 -10.04
CA LEU A 267 30.83 2.00 -9.06
C LEU A 267 31.92 2.54 -8.13
N ALA A 268 32.82 1.68 -7.65
CA ALA A 268 33.96 2.09 -6.83
C ALA A 268 34.90 3.02 -7.62
N ALA A 269 35.20 2.69 -8.88
CA ALA A 269 36.00 3.55 -9.77
C ALA A 269 35.32 4.90 -10.02
N SER A 270 34.01 4.92 -10.24
CA SER A 270 33.24 6.16 -10.40
C SER A 270 33.35 7.06 -9.16
N GLY A 271 33.15 6.49 -7.97
CA GLY A 271 33.31 7.21 -6.70
C GLY A 271 34.73 7.73 -6.49
N TYR A 272 35.74 6.93 -6.82
CA TYR A 272 37.15 7.31 -6.70
C TYR A 272 37.50 8.48 -7.64
N LEU A 273 37.13 8.37 -8.91
CA LEU A 273 37.38 9.38 -9.95
C LEU A 273 36.59 10.68 -9.73
N ALA A 274 35.44 10.61 -9.06
CA ALA A 274 34.63 11.76 -8.65
C ALA A 274 34.96 12.26 -7.23
N GLN A 275 35.99 11.72 -6.56
CA GLN A 275 36.41 12.08 -5.20
C GLN A 275 35.27 12.02 -4.16
N MET A 276 34.41 11.02 -4.26
CA MET A 276 33.27 10.86 -3.36
C MET A 276 33.71 10.34 -1.98
N GLY A 277 33.00 10.76 -0.93
CA GLY A 277 33.28 10.38 0.46
C GLY A 277 32.87 8.94 0.82
N PRO A 278 33.20 8.48 2.05
CA PRO A 278 32.97 7.11 2.50
C PRO A 278 31.50 6.66 2.43
N TRP A 279 30.56 7.58 2.62
CA TRP A 279 29.13 7.29 2.52
C TRP A 279 28.70 6.80 1.14
N TYR A 280 29.34 7.28 0.06
CA TYR A 280 29.07 6.78 -1.28
C TYR A 280 29.43 5.29 -1.39
N TYR A 281 30.59 4.88 -0.88
CA TYR A 281 31.01 3.48 -0.93
C TYR A 281 30.11 2.59 -0.08
N ILE A 282 29.70 3.04 1.11
CA ILE A 282 28.78 2.29 1.96
C ILE A 282 27.42 2.10 1.27
N LEU A 283 26.83 3.18 0.76
CA LEU A 283 25.47 3.15 0.23
C LEU A 283 25.40 2.64 -1.20
N ALA A 284 26.20 3.18 -2.12
CA ALA A 284 26.16 2.81 -3.53
C ALA A 284 26.82 1.45 -3.78
N VAL A 285 28.05 1.24 -3.31
CA VAL A 285 28.77 -0.03 -3.55
C VAL A 285 28.26 -1.11 -2.59
N GLY A 286 28.31 -0.86 -1.28
CA GLY A 286 27.86 -1.81 -0.26
C GLY A 286 26.37 -2.13 -0.36
N GLY A 287 25.52 -1.12 -0.57
CA GLY A 287 24.09 -1.31 -0.74
C GLY A 287 23.73 -2.10 -2.02
N CYS A 288 24.39 -1.83 -3.15
CA CYS A 288 24.18 -2.63 -4.37
C CYS A 288 24.64 -4.09 -4.19
N PHE A 289 25.77 -4.32 -3.52
CA PHE A 289 26.23 -5.68 -3.21
C PHE A 289 25.22 -6.40 -2.33
N ALA A 290 24.76 -5.77 -1.24
CA ALA A 290 23.78 -6.37 -0.35
C ALA A 290 22.46 -6.68 -1.06
N SER A 291 21.93 -5.72 -1.83
CA SER A 291 20.65 -5.83 -2.54
C SER A 291 20.71 -6.88 -3.66
N LEU A 292 21.59 -6.67 -4.66
CA LEU A 292 21.69 -7.57 -5.81
C LEU A 292 22.30 -8.92 -5.44
N GLY A 293 23.24 -8.95 -4.50
CA GLY A 293 23.80 -10.21 -3.99
C GLY A 293 22.73 -11.08 -3.32
N THR A 294 21.90 -10.48 -2.47
CA THR A 294 20.76 -11.18 -1.85
C THR A 294 19.76 -11.66 -2.91
N MET A 295 19.48 -10.83 -3.92
CA MET A 295 18.63 -11.23 -5.05
C MET A 295 19.21 -12.42 -5.82
N ILE A 296 20.52 -12.42 -6.15
CA ILE A 296 21.19 -13.52 -6.87
C ILE A 296 21.20 -14.81 -6.06
N LEU A 297 21.38 -14.72 -4.73
CA LEU A 297 21.31 -15.88 -3.85
C LEU A 297 19.91 -16.51 -3.87
N ASN A 298 18.89 -15.68 -3.71
CA ASN A 298 17.51 -16.12 -3.50
C ASN A 298 16.74 -16.42 -4.79
N VAL A 299 17.17 -15.92 -5.95
CA VAL A 299 16.44 -16.15 -7.20
C VAL A 299 16.44 -17.63 -7.58
N ASP A 300 15.26 -18.19 -7.79
CA ASP A 300 15.08 -19.52 -8.37
C ASP A 300 14.87 -19.37 -9.88
N LEU A 301 15.83 -19.88 -10.65
CA LEU A 301 15.82 -19.82 -12.12
C LEU A 301 15.23 -21.10 -12.75
N GLY A 302 14.84 -22.09 -11.93
CA GLY A 302 14.38 -23.41 -12.37
C GLY A 302 15.47 -24.22 -13.06
N ASP A 303 15.67 -25.48 -12.66
CA ASP A 303 16.52 -26.42 -13.40
C ASP A 303 15.90 -26.66 -14.79
N SER A 304 16.37 -25.96 -15.81
CA SER A 304 15.84 -26.07 -17.18
C SER A 304 16.16 -27.40 -17.87
N LEU A 305 16.82 -28.37 -17.21
CA LEU A 305 17.22 -29.65 -17.81
C LEU A 305 17.17 -30.90 -16.90
N LYS A 306 16.37 -30.95 -15.81
CA LYS A 306 16.11 -32.23 -15.10
C LYS A 306 14.76 -32.81 -15.49
N THR A 307 14.72 -33.50 -16.64
CA THR A 307 13.59 -34.40 -16.98
C THR A 307 14.12 -35.80 -17.27
N LYS A 308 14.16 -36.63 -16.23
CA LYS A 308 13.96 -38.10 -16.20
C LYS A 308 14.51 -38.61 -14.87
N SER A 309 13.74 -39.44 -14.16
CA SER A 309 13.95 -39.92 -12.78
C SER A 309 13.40 -38.98 -11.70
N SER A 310 12.21 -39.33 -11.18
CA SER A 310 11.58 -38.92 -9.91
C SER A 310 10.09 -38.54 -10.02
N SER A 311 9.40 -38.97 -11.07
CA SER A 311 7.92 -38.92 -11.16
C SER A 311 7.19 -39.75 -10.08
N LEU A 312 7.92 -40.45 -9.19
CA LEU A 312 7.36 -41.24 -8.10
C LEU A 312 7.62 -40.66 -6.70
N ARG A 313 8.49 -39.64 -6.55
CA ARG A 313 8.72 -38.96 -5.25
C ARG A 313 8.01 -37.61 -5.13
N GLN A 314 7.56 -37.03 -6.24
CA GLN A 314 6.94 -35.71 -6.26
C GLN A 314 5.44 -35.70 -5.91
N SER A 315 4.79 -36.87 -5.83
CA SER A 315 3.39 -37.01 -5.40
C SER A 315 3.21 -37.03 -3.89
N LEU A 316 4.28 -37.24 -3.11
CA LEU A 316 4.21 -37.37 -1.63
C LEU A 316 4.82 -36.18 -0.87
N GLN A 317 5.27 -35.12 -1.56
CA GLN A 317 5.95 -33.98 -0.95
C GLN A 317 5.37 -32.61 -1.38
N LYS A 318 4.17 -32.61 -1.97
CA LYS A 318 3.55 -31.43 -2.59
C LYS A 318 2.45 -30.77 -1.76
N GLU A 319 2.60 -30.80 -0.43
CA GLU A 319 1.65 -30.14 0.48
C GLU A 319 2.30 -29.21 1.52
N HIS A 320 3.60 -28.91 1.44
CA HIS A 320 4.22 -28.09 2.49
C HIS A 320 5.33 -27.09 2.15
N GLU A 321 5.62 -26.76 0.89
CA GLU A 321 6.63 -25.73 0.61
C GLU A 321 6.19 -24.82 -0.55
N ARG A 322 5.84 -23.56 -0.24
CA ARG A 322 5.68 -22.50 -1.25
C ARG A 322 7.06 -21.92 -1.58
N PRO A 323 7.52 -21.95 -2.85
CA PRO A 323 8.67 -21.16 -3.24
C PRO A 323 8.29 -19.67 -3.22
N ARG A 324 9.07 -18.86 -2.51
CA ARG A 324 8.93 -17.39 -2.49
C ARG A 324 9.37 -16.85 -3.85
N THR A 325 8.41 -16.60 -4.74
CA THR A 325 8.66 -16.04 -6.08
C THR A 325 8.96 -14.54 -6.05
N LEU A 326 9.65 -14.06 -7.10
CA LEU A 326 10.14 -12.70 -7.49
C LEU A 326 9.27 -11.45 -7.22
N ARG A 327 8.13 -11.58 -6.54
CA ARG A 327 7.09 -10.56 -6.32
C ARG A 327 7.57 -9.36 -5.47
N GLU A 328 8.64 -9.51 -4.70
CA GLU A 328 9.02 -8.57 -3.65
C GLU A 328 10.12 -7.57 -4.03
N TRP A 329 10.75 -7.68 -5.20
CA TRP A 329 11.99 -6.93 -5.48
C TRP A 329 11.91 -5.85 -6.56
N VAL A 330 10.80 -5.68 -7.30
CA VAL A 330 10.79 -4.80 -8.52
C VAL A 330 9.81 -3.61 -8.48
N CYS A 331 9.03 -3.38 -7.42
CA CYS A 331 8.03 -2.31 -7.46
C CYS A 331 8.55 -0.94 -7.03
N PHE A 332 9.16 -0.20 -7.98
CA PHE A 332 9.33 1.24 -7.93
C PHE A 332 8.33 1.87 -8.92
N THR A 333 7.14 2.30 -8.45
CA THR A 333 6.20 3.14 -9.23
C THR A 333 5.35 4.01 -8.31
N GLY A 334 5.66 5.31 -8.20
CA GLY A 334 4.96 6.21 -7.29
C GLY A 334 5.04 7.67 -7.67
N LEU A 335 4.47 8.07 -8.82
CA LEU A 335 4.33 9.50 -9.15
C LEU A 335 3.27 9.83 -10.23
N VAL A 336 1.97 9.52 -10.04
CA VAL A 336 0.89 10.12 -10.88
C VAL A 336 -0.46 10.26 -10.14
N LYS A 337 -0.53 10.66 -8.87
CA LYS A 337 -1.86 10.85 -8.23
C LYS A 337 -1.98 11.98 -7.22
N ALA A 338 -1.32 13.10 -7.51
CA ALA A 338 -1.35 14.29 -6.67
C ALA A 338 -2.11 15.49 -7.28
N MET A 339 -2.90 15.31 -8.35
CA MET A 339 -3.70 16.39 -8.94
C MET A 339 -5.12 15.94 -9.22
N GLU A 340 -5.95 15.95 -8.18
CA GLU A 340 -7.42 15.97 -8.30
C GLU A 340 -7.98 16.49 -6.97
N ILE A 341 -8.02 17.82 -6.82
CA ILE A 341 -8.91 18.51 -5.88
C ILE A 341 -9.56 19.64 -6.68
N LEU A 342 -10.78 19.38 -7.17
CA LEU A 342 -11.75 20.40 -7.55
C LEU A 342 -13.02 20.13 -6.74
N PRO A 343 -13.62 21.16 -6.11
CA PRO A 343 -14.86 21.00 -5.38
C PRO A 343 -16.02 20.99 -6.39
N LEU A 344 -16.86 19.96 -6.36
CA LEU A 344 -18.12 19.95 -7.08
C LEU A 344 -19.28 20.10 -6.10
N GLY A 345 -20.25 20.89 -6.54
CA GLY A 345 -21.29 21.55 -5.76
C GLY A 345 -22.24 20.63 -5.01
N HIS A 346 -22.85 21.26 -4.00
CA HIS A 346 -24.05 20.82 -3.30
C HIS A 346 -25.17 20.43 -4.27
N ASP A 347 -25.87 19.34 -3.96
CA ASP A 347 -27.32 19.34 -3.73
C ASP A 347 -27.76 17.93 -3.29
N ALA A 348 -28.01 17.77 -1.98
CA ALA A 348 -28.72 16.63 -1.44
C ALA A 348 -29.70 17.14 -0.40
N ALA A 349 -30.99 16.85 -0.61
CA ALA A 349 -32.10 17.28 0.20
C ALA A 349 -31.86 17.02 1.69
N ALA A 350 -32.12 18.05 2.51
CA ALA A 350 -32.02 18.02 3.96
C ALA A 350 -32.98 16.98 4.54
N PHE A 351 -32.44 15.82 4.91
CA PHE A 351 -33.03 14.99 5.95
C PHE A 351 -32.65 15.61 7.29
N ASP A 352 -33.63 15.89 8.13
CA ASP A 352 -33.45 16.32 9.52
C ASP A 352 -32.87 15.15 10.34
N MET A 353 -31.55 14.96 10.25
CA MET A 353 -30.79 13.96 11.01
C MET A 353 -30.14 14.62 12.22
N SER A 354 -30.95 15.20 13.11
CA SER A 354 -30.48 15.62 14.42
C SER A 354 -30.26 14.41 15.33
N GLY A 355 -29.11 14.34 16.01
CA GLY A 355 -28.74 13.16 16.81
C GLY A 355 -27.46 13.35 17.61
N SER A 356 -27.10 12.37 18.43
CA SER A 356 -25.89 12.38 19.25
C SER A 356 -24.83 11.40 18.74
N VAL A 357 -23.57 11.86 18.68
CA VAL A 357 -22.41 11.05 18.30
C VAL A 357 -21.48 10.92 19.49
N LEU A 358 -21.37 9.72 20.04
CA LEU A 358 -20.49 9.40 21.16
C LEU A 358 -19.12 8.95 20.66
N ILE A 359 -18.03 9.57 21.11
CA ILE A 359 -16.66 9.22 20.70
C ILE A 359 -15.82 8.90 21.93
N THR A 360 -15.33 7.65 22.02
CA THR A 360 -14.43 7.26 23.12
C THR A 360 -12.98 7.68 22.84
N GLY A 361 -12.30 8.24 23.85
CA GLY A 361 -10.93 8.71 23.70
C GLY A 361 -10.82 9.81 22.64
N ALA A 362 -11.69 10.82 22.74
CA ALA A 362 -11.86 11.90 21.77
C ALA A 362 -10.59 12.75 21.56
N ASN A 363 -9.69 12.75 22.55
CA ASN A 363 -8.38 13.37 22.45
C ASN A 363 -7.34 12.48 21.72
N GLY A 364 -7.76 11.38 21.07
CA GLY A 364 -6.93 10.44 20.29
C GLY A 364 -6.39 11.02 18.98
N SER A 365 -5.30 10.45 18.44
CA SER A 365 -4.66 10.95 17.20
C SER A 365 -5.60 10.97 15.98
N ILE A 366 -6.52 10.01 15.88
CA ILE A 366 -7.56 9.96 14.83
C ILE A 366 -8.77 10.79 15.28
N ALA A 367 -9.19 10.62 16.53
CA ALA A 367 -10.42 11.22 17.07
C ALA A 367 -10.41 12.75 17.06
N GLU A 368 -9.28 13.43 17.33
CA GLU A 368 -9.20 14.89 17.23
C GLU A 368 -9.61 15.40 15.82
N HIS A 369 -9.21 14.67 14.77
CA HIS A 369 -9.57 15.00 13.41
C HIS A 369 -11.00 14.59 13.06
N SER A 370 -11.50 13.49 13.64
CA SER A 370 -12.89 13.08 13.50
C SER A 370 -13.83 14.11 14.13
N VAL A 371 -13.53 14.59 15.34
CA VAL A 371 -14.28 15.68 16.00
C VAL A 371 -14.25 16.93 15.13
N ASN A 372 -13.07 17.37 14.69
CA ASN A 372 -12.98 18.55 13.82
C ASN A 372 -13.80 18.42 12.53
N HIS A 373 -13.83 17.23 11.91
CA HIS A 373 -14.62 16.97 10.70
C HIS A 373 -16.12 16.96 11.00
N LEU A 374 -16.53 16.31 12.09
CA LEU A 374 -17.91 16.25 12.55
C LEU A 374 -18.47 17.66 12.79
N LEU A 375 -17.80 18.47 13.62
CA LEU A 375 -18.27 19.82 13.97
C LEU A 375 -18.31 20.77 12.76
N ARG A 376 -17.46 20.53 11.76
CA ARG A 376 -17.39 21.38 10.56
C ARG A 376 -18.44 21.03 9.52
N HIS A 377 -18.69 19.75 9.29
CA HIS A 377 -19.47 19.26 8.15
C HIS A 377 -20.84 18.73 8.54
N TYR A 378 -21.02 18.39 9.81
CA TYR A 378 -22.27 17.86 10.36
C TYR A 378 -22.65 18.59 11.67
N PRO A 379 -22.79 19.94 11.63
CA PRO A 379 -23.05 20.76 12.82
C PRO A 379 -24.40 20.47 13.50
N GLU A 380 -25.30 19.76 12.83
CA GLU A 380 -26.59 19.29 13.35
C GLU A 380 -26.46 18.23 14.46
N TYR A 381 -25.35 17.48 14.49
CA TYR A 381 -25.11 16.48 15.53
C TYR A 381 -24.56 17.08 16.81
N THR A 382 -24.99 16.52 17.93
CA THR A 382 -24.38 16.74 19.25
C THR A 382 -23.22 15.79 19.45
N ALA A 383 -22.02 16.30 19.72
CA ALA A 383 -20.84 15.49 19.99
C ALA A 383 -20.66 15.23 21.50
N ILE A 384 -20.78 13.96 21.91
CA ILE A 384 -20.51 13.52 23.29
C ILE A 384 -19.10 12.91 23.30
N LEU A 385 -18.15 13.61 23.91
CA LEU A 385 -16.73 13.31 23.81
C LEU A 385 -16.20 12.78 25.14
N THR A 386 -15.53 11.64 25.16
CA THR A 386 -14.94 11.12 26.39
C THR A 386 -13.41 11.19 26.38
N VAL A 387 -12.84 11.55 27.52
CA VAL A 387 -11.38 11.58 27.76
C VAL A 387 -11.07 10.98 29.12
N ARG A 388 -9.94 10.29 29.26
CA ARG A 388 -9.55 9.73 30.56
C ARG A 388 -9.13 10.82 31.55
N ASP A 389 -8.38 11.80 31.06
CA ASP A 389 -7.81 12.90 31.85
C ASP A 389 -8.24 14.25 31.24
N PRO A 390 -9.09 15.02 31.94
CA PRO A 390 -9.53 16.34 31.50
C PRO A 390 -8.40 17.38 31.40
N ASP A 391 -7.30 17.20 32.13
CA ASP A 391 -6.20 18.17 32.23
C ASP A 391 -5.03 17.87 31.29
N ASP A 392 -5.06 16.71 30.63
CA ASP A 392 -4.08 16.28 29.65
C ASP A 392 -3.90 17.30 28.51
N ALA A 393 -2.65 17.43 28.04
CA ALA A 393 -2.29 18.38 26.98
C ALA A 393 -3.08 18.14 25.67
N ASN A 394 -3.44 16.90 25.36
CA ASN A 394 -4.24 16.59 24.17
C ASN A 394 -5.71 16.96 24.39
N THR A 395 -6.21 16.89 25.63
CA THR A 395 -7.54 17.39 25.97
C THR A 395 -7.60 18.91 25.82
N LYS A 396 -6.53 19.65 26.14
CA LYS A 396 -6.43 21.09 25.83
C LYS A 396 -6.53 21.34 24.32
N ARG A 397 -5.81 20.58 23.51
CA ARG A 397 -5.90 20.65 22.03
C ARG A 397 -7.30 20.32 21.49
N LEU A 398 -8.00 19.34 22.10
CA LEU A 398 -9.39 19.04 21.76
C LEU A 398 -10.30 20.25 22.03
N ARG A 399 -10.14 20.94 23.17
CA ARG A 399 -10.88 22.18 23.47
C ARG A 399 -10.57 23.31 22.48
N GLU A 400 -9.33 23.43 22.03
CA GLU A 400 -8.94 24.38 20.95
C GLU A 400 -9.56 24.06 19.59
N ILE A 401 -9.85 22.78 19.31
CA ILE A 401 -10.59 22.38 18.10
C ILE A 401 -12.05 22.80 18.24
N ILE A 402 -12.67 22.50 19.39
CA ILE A 402 -14.07 22.82 19.67
C ILE A 402 -14.30 24.33 19.65
N SER A 403 -13.39 25.13 20.20
CA SER A 403 -13.54 26.59 20.28
C SER A 403 -13.61 27.29 18.91
N LYS A 404 -13.20 26.60 17.83
CA LYS A 404 -13.36 27.09 16.44
C LYS A 404 -14.81 27.04 15.96
N TYR A 405 -15.69 26.32 16.67
CA TYR A 405 -17.08 26.09 16.31
C TYR A 405 -18.00 26.46 17.49
N PRO A 406 -18.15 27.77 17.80
CA PRO A 406 -18.86 28.23 19.01
C PRO A 406 -20.36 27.85 19.05
N ASN A 407 -20.95 27.56 17.88
CA ASN A 407 -22.35 27.14 17.77
C ASN A 407 -22.53 25.62 17.82
N ALA A 408 -21.44 24.85 17.88
CA ALA A 408 -21.52 23.40 17.91
C ALA A 408 -21.94 22.90 19.29
N LYS A 409 -22.80 21.87 19.31
CA LYS A 409 -23.27 21.23 20.55
C LYS A 409 -22.28 20.14 20.95
N THR A 410 -21.45 20.41 21.96
CA THR A 410 -20.41 19.46 22.40
C THR A 410 -20.34 19.36 23.91
N SER A 411 -20.10 18.16 24.44
CA SER A 411 -19.78 17.93 25.84
C SER A 411 -18.52 17.07 25.97
N ILE A 412 -17.70 17.35 27.00
CA ILE A 412 -16.53 16.54 27.34
C ILE A 412 -16.77 15.89 28.69
N HIS A 413 -16.71 14.56 28.73
CA HIS A 413 -16.90 13.74 29.93
C HIS A 413 -15.61 13.01 30.29
N GLN A 414 -15.34 12.92 31.59
CA GLN A 414 -14.25 12.07 32.08
C GLN A 414 -14.71 10.60 32.06
N LEU A 415 -13.93 9.73 31.43
CA LEU A 415 -14.20 8.29 31.39
C LEU A 415 -12.89 7.49 31.37
N ASP A 416 -12.65 6.71 32.40
CA ASP A 416 -11.55 5.75 32.44
C ASP A 416 -12.04 4.35 32.07
N LEU A 417 -11.66 3.86 30.88
CA LEU A 417 -12.01 2.52 30.41
C LEU A 417 -11.28 1.39 31.16
N THR A 418 -10.36 1.72 32.07
CA THR A 418 -9.74 0.75 32.99
C THR A 418 -10.58 0.51 34.25
N ASP A 419 -11.75 1.14 34.34
CA ASP A 419 -12.67 1.08 35.45
C ASP A 419 -14.09 0.76 34.95
N LEU A 420 -14.52 -0.50 35.09
CA LEU A 420 -15.85 -0.90 34.61
C LEU A 420 -16.99 -0.19 35.35
N SER A 421 -16.84 0.10 36.64
CA SER A 421 -17.85 0.86 37.39
C SER A 421 -18.04 2.27 36.80
N ALA A 422 -16.95 2.94 36.44
CA ALA A 422 -17.01 4.25 35.78
C ALA A 422 -17.66 4.17 34.38
N VAL A 423 -17.43 3.09 33.63
CA VAL A 423 -18.10 2.85 32.34
C VAL A 423 -19.60 2.67 32.52
N HIS A 424 -20.01 1.89 33.53
CA HIS A 424 -21.41 1.65 33.88
C HIS A 424 -22.11 2.93 34.35
N GLU A 425 -21.46 3.72 35.21
CA GLU A 425 -21.98 5.00 35.68
C GLU A 425 -22.14 6.00 34.52
N PHE A 426 -21.11 6.12 33.67
CA PHE A 426 -21.17 6.98 32.49
C PHE A 426 -22.32 6.59 31.55
N ALA A 427 -22.47 5.31 31.24
CA ALA A 427 -23.56 4.84 30.38
C ALA A 427 -24.94 5.16 30.98
N SER A 428 -25.10 4.97 32.30
CA SER A 428 -26.35 5.32 33.02
C SER A 428 -26.65 6.82 32.95
N THR A 429 -25.62 7.66 33.04
CA THR A 429 -25.76 9.12 32.94
C THR A 429 -26.21 9.52 31.54
N ILE A 430 -25.56 9.01 30.50
CA ILE A 430 -25.93 9.32 29.10
C ILE A 430 -27.34 8.82 28.77
N GLU A 431 -27.72 7.62 29.23
CA GLU A 431 -29.09 7.10 29.10
C GLU A 431 -30.12 8.05 29.73
N LYS A 432 -29.88 8.51 30.96
CA LYS A 432 -30.74 9.49 31.65
C LYS A 432 -30.79 10.84 30.94
N GLU A 433 -29.65 11.33 30.45
CA GLU A 433 -29.56 12.60 29.71
C GLU A 433 -30.22 12.53 28.33
N ILE A 434 -30.33 11.36 27.73
CA ILE A 434 -31.13 11.18 26.50
C ILE A 434 -32.61 11.06 26.85
N ALA A 435 -32.95 10.27 27.88
CA ALA A 435 -34.33 10.06 28.30
C ALA A 435 -35.01 11.35 28.81
N ASN A 436 -34.26 12.26 29.43
CA ASN A 436 -34.77 13.56 29.89
C ASN A 436 -34.73 14.66 28.82
N GLY A 437 -34.22 14.36 27.62
CA GLY A 437 -34.14 15.30 26.49
C GLY A 437 -32.95 16.27 26.53
N SER A 438 -32.01 16.14 27.46
CA SER A 438 -30.77 16.94 27.48
C SER A 438 -29.89 16.66 26.25
N TYR A 439 -29.89 15.41 25.76
CA TYR A 439 -29.28 15.05 24.49
C TYR A 439 -30.30 14.44 23.52
N PRO A 440 -30.16 14.69 22.20
CA PRO A 440 -30.84 13.90 21.18
C PRO A 440 -30.49 12.40 21.30
N PRO A 441 -31.34 11.49 20.77
CA PRO A 441 -31.00 10.07 20.68
C PRO A 441 -29.67 9.82 19.98
N LEU A 442 -29.01 8.71 20.31
CA LEU A 442 -27.77 8.31 19.66
C LEU A 442 -28.00 8.01 18.18
N SER A 443 -27.12 8.55 17.34
CA SER A 443 -26.99 8.19 15.92
C SER A 443 -25.72 7.38 15.66
N ALA A 444 -24.66 7.60 16.45
CA ALA A 444 -23.46 6.80 16.34
C ALA A 444 -22.68 6.66 17.65
N ILE A 445 -22.02 5.51 17.82
CA ILE A 445 -20.98 5.28 18.84
C ILE A 445 -19.68 4.93 18.12
N LEU A 446 -18.62 5.69 18.36
CA LEU A 446 -17.28 5.46 17.84
C LEU A 446 -16.40 4.92 18.98
N ALA A 447 -16.24 3.59 19.01
CA ALA A 447 -15.37 2.87 19.94
C ALA A 447 -13.90 2.98 19.50
N ASN A 448 -13.33 4.17 19.64
CA ASN A 448 -12.00 4.53 19.16
C ASN A 448 -10.88 4.29 20.18
N ALA A 449 -11.16 4.46 21.47
CA ALA A 449 -10.13 4.36 22.51
C ALA A 449 -9.43 2.99 22.49
N TYR A 450 -8.15 2.97 22.78
CA TYR A 450 -7.41 1.72 22.95
C TYR A 450 -6.19 1.96 23.83
N TYR A 451 -5.63 0.86 24.32
CA TYR A 451 -4.36 0.84 25.01
C TYR A 451 -3.45 -0.17 24.33
N TRP A 452 -2.14 0.04 24.47
CA TRP A 452 -1.15 -1.01 24.27
C TRP A 452 0.08 -0.69 25.11
N ASN A 453 0.91 -1.71 25.33
CA ASN A 453 2.17 -1.56 26.04
C ASN A 453 3.17 -2.56 25.49
N LEU A 454 4.31 -2.05 25.00
CA LEU A 454 5.36 -2.82 24.34
C LEU A 454 6.69 -2.76 25.09
N VAL A 455 6.73 -2.10 26.26
CA VAL A 455 7.97 -1.83 27.02
C VAL A 455 7.94 -2.37 28.45
N ARG A 456 6.76 -2.54 29.03
CA ARG A 456 6.55 -3.09 30.36
C ARG A 456 5.74 -4.37 30.27
N ASP A 457 5.75 -5.14 31.35
CA ASP A 457 4.92 -6.34 31.44
C ASP A 457 3.42 -5.99 31.33
N PRO A 458 2.55 -6.92 30.85
CA PRO A 458 1.12 -6.69 30.81
C PRO A 458 0.57 -6.32 32.19
N GLU A 459 -0.29 -5.30 32.22
CA GLU A 459 -0.83 -4.73 33.45
C GLU A 459 -2.26 -5.24 33.66
N LEU A 460 -2.65 -5.47 34.92
CA LEU A 460 -4.05 -5.68 35.28
C LEU A 460 -4.72 -4.35 35.59
N THR A 461 -6.00 -4.25 35.28
CA THR A 461 -6.89 -3.18 35.76
C THR A 461 -7.32 -3.45 37.20
N LYS A 462 -8.04 -2.49 37.80
CA LYS A 462 -8.66 -2.69 39.12
C LYS A 462 -9.75 -3.78 39.12
N ASP A 463 -10.30 -4.08 37.95
CA ASP A 463 -11.33 -5.12 37.76
C ASP A 463 -10.70 -6.52 37.57
N GLY A 464 -9.37 -6.62 37.60
CA GLY A 464 -8.64 -7.88 37.53
C GLY A 464 -8.40 -8.41 36.11
N TYR A 465 -8.70 -7.62 35.07
CA TYR A 465 -8.48 -8.01 33.67
C TYR A 465 -7.23 -7.38 33.07
N GLU A 466 -6.62 -8.05 32.10
CA GLU A 466 -5.51 -7.50 31.34
C GLU A 466 -5.95 -6.20 30.65
N LYS A 467 -5.18 -5.14 30.91
CA LYS A 467 -5.55 -3.75 30.62
C LYS A 467 -5.74 -3.46 29.14
N THR A 468 -4.93 -4.06 28.26
CA THR A 468 -5.08 -3.90 26.81
C THR A 468 -6.42 -4.47 26.35
N PHE A 469 -6.76 -5.67 26.82
CA PHE A 469 -8.00 -6.34 26.51
C PHE A 469 -9.21 -5.63 27.12
N GLN A 470 -9.16 -5.19 28.39
CA GLN A 470 -10.27 -4.47 28.99
C GLN A 470 -10.56 -3.15 28.26
N VAL A 471 -9.54 -2.30 28.05
CA VAL A 471 -9.73 -1.00 27.41
C VAL A 471 -10.16 -1.15 25.95
N GLY A 472 -9.58 -2.10 25.23
CA GLY A 472 -9.88 -2.30 23.81
C GLY A 472 -11.19 -3.04 23.54
N HIS A 473 -11.61 -3.93 24.45
CA HIS A 473 -12.73 -4.83 24.25
C HIS A 473 -13.79 -4.72 25.34
N ILE A 474 -13.53 -5.18 26.58
CA ILE A 474 -14.56 -5.36 27.62
C ILE A 474 -15.29 -4.05 27.93
N ALA A 475 -14.56 -2.94 28.10
CA ALA A 475 -15.16 -1.64 28.40
C ALA A 475 -16.03 -1.11 27.25
N HIS A 476 -15.65 -1.38 25.99
CA HIS A 476 -16.49 -1.03 24.83
C HIS A 476 -17.70 -1.94 24.71
N VAL A 477 -17.60 -3.23 25.05
CA VAL A 477 -18.74 -4.13 25.13
C VAL A 477 -19.75 -3.60 26.14
N ALA A 478 -19.29 -3.27 27.35
CA ALA A 478 -20.13 -2.69 28.40
C ALA A 478 -20.82 -1.41 27.90
N LEU A 479 -20.04 -0.47 27.39
CA LEU A 479 -20.55 0.83 26.93
C LEU A 479 -21.58 0.68 25.79
N VAL A 480 -21.26 -0.11 24.76
CA VAL A 480 -22.13 -0.28 23.59
C VAL A 480 -23.44 -0.94 24.00
N LEU A 481 -23.39 -2.07 24.71
CA LEU A 481 -24.60 -2.83 25.04
C LEU A 481 -25.54 -2.04 25.95
N ARG A 482 -24.99 -1.30 26.92
CA ARG A 482 -25.80 -0.44 27.80
C ARG A 482 -26.48 0.71 27.09
N LEU A 483 -25.90 1.21 25.99
CA LEU A 483 -26.42 2.36 25.26
C LEU A 483 -27.26 1.99 24.03
N LEU A 484 -27.49 0.70 23.76
CA LEU A 484 -28.31 0.28 22.62
C LEU A 484 -29.74 0.85 22.67
N GLY A 485 -30.32 0.94 23.87
CA GLY A 485 -31.66 1.50 24.08
C GLY A 485 -31.74 3.02 23.87
N SER A 486 -30.60 3.70 23.81
CA SER A 486 -30.53 5.16 23.65
C SER A 486 -30.47 5.60 22.19
N PHE A 487 -30.47 4.66 21.23
CA PHE A 487 -30.60 4.97 19.80
C PHE A 487 -32.04 5.34 19.46
N GLY A 488 -32.20 6.22 18.46
CA GLY A 488 -33.52 6.61 17.96
C GLY A 488 -34.21 5.50 17.13
N PRO A 489 -35.49 5.68 16.78
CA PRO A 489 -36.26 4.71 15.98
C PRO A 489 -35.74 4.54 14.55
N GLU A 490 -34.90 5.45 14.07
CA GLU A 490 -34.19 5.34 12.79
C GLU A 490 -32.92 4.50 12.86
N GLY A 491 -32.56 4.02 14.07
CA GLY A 491 -31.35 3.26 14.32
C GLY A 491 -30.10 4.14 14.36
N GLY A 492 -28.99 3.59 13.87
CA GLY A 492 -27.70 4.28 13.90
C GLY A 492 -26.54 3.35 13.62
N ARG A 493 -25.32 3.79 13.94
CA ARG A 493 -24.10 3.02 13.67
C ARG A 493 -23.21 2.86 14.89
N VAL A 494 -22.81 1.63 15.17
CA VAL A 494 -21.72 1.33 16.11
C VAL A 494 -20.45 1.08 15.31
N VAL A 495 -19.49 1.99 15.41
CA VAL A 495 -18.21 1.96 14.68
C VAL A 495 -17.11 1.47 15.60
N ILE A 496 -16.55 0.31 15.26
CA ILE A 496 -15.56 -0.42 16.05
C ILE A 496 -14.22 -0.43 15.33
N PHE A 497 -13.15 -0.01 16.01
CA PHE A 497 -11.82 0.11 15.42
C PHE A 497 -11.04 -1.21 15.45
N SER A 498 -10.70 -1.72 14.27
CA SER A 498 -9.80 -2.84 14.04
C SER A 498 -8.37 -2.36 13.70
N SER A 499 -7.52 -3.28 13.23
CA SER A 499 -6.16 -3.09 12.76
C SER A 499 -5.75 -4.31 11.94
N ASN A 500 -4.79 -4.17 11.02
CA ASN A 500 -4.14 -5.33 10.38
C ASN A 500 -3.56 -6.34 11.38
N ALA A 501 -3.31 -5.93 12.64
CA ALA A 501 -2.88 -6.81 13.72
C ALA A 501 -3.86 -7.95 14.04
N HIS A 502 -5.15 -7.86 13.67
CA HIS A 502 -6.09 -8.96 13.88
C HIS A 502 -5.86 -10.17 12.94
N TRP A 503 -5.03 -10.00 11.91
CA TRP A 503 -4.82 -10.99 10.87
C TRP A 503 -3.38 -11.55 10.94
N PRO A 504 -3.21 -12.86 11.19
CA PRO A 504 -1.89 -13.48 11.26
C PRO A 504 -1.02 -13.26 10.02
N GLY A 505 0.18 -12.74 10.22
CA GLY A 505 1.17 -12.46 9.18
C GLY A 505 0.96 -11.16 8.40
N LYS A 506 -0.06 -10.34 8.71
CA LYS A 506 -0.27 -9.05 8.01
C LYS A 506 0.42 -7.85 8.67
N ASN A 507 0.87 -7.96 9.93
CA ASN A 507 1.52 -6.85 10.62
C ASN A 507 3.01 -7.12 10.85
N SER A 508 3.86 -6.15 10.50
CA SER A 508 5.32 -6.29 10.64
C SER A 508 5.83 -6.34 12.09
N LEU A 509 5.00 -5.95 13.06
CA LEU A 509 5.32 -6.07 14.50
C LEU A 509 4.96 -7.44 15.07
N GLU A 510 4.32 -8.30 14.27
CA GLU A 510 3.93 -9.63 14.68
C GLU A 510 5.18 -10.52 14.87
N LYS A 511 5.40 -10.91 16.11
CA LYS A 511 6.34 -11.99 16.46
C LYS A 511 5.60 -13.25 16.91
N TYR A 512 4.48 -13.07 17.58
CA TYR A 512 3.55 -14.13 17.95
C TYR A 512 2.21 -13.83 17.27
N PRO A 513 1.63 -14.80 16.54
CA PRO A 513 0.38 -14.57 15.81
C PRO A 513 -0.77 -14.30 16.78
N PRO A 514 -1.78 -13.50 16.36
CA PRO A 514 -3.01 -13.38 17.11
C PRO A 514 -3.79 -14.69 17.09
N ALA A 515 -4.49 -14.99 18.18
CA ALA A 515 -5.38 -16.15 18.28
C ALA A 515 -6.50 -15.88 19.29
N ILE A 516 -7.66 -16.50 19.07
CA ILE A 516 -8.71 -16.69 20.07
C ILE A 516 -8.51 -18.08 20.67
N PRO A 517 -8.00 -18.18 21.91
CA PRO A 517 -7.75 -19.47 22.57
C PRO A 517 -9.06 -20.18 22.91
N ASP A 518 -9.02 -21.51 23.03
CA ASP A 518 -10.19 -22.30 23.45
C ASP A 518 -10.62 -21.94 24.88
N ASP A 519 -9.64 -21.74 25.78
CA ASP A 519 -9.87 -21.11 27.09
C ASP A 519 -9.80 -19.58 26.94
N LEU A 520 -10.97 -18.96 26.78
CA LEU A 520 -11.11 -17.52 26.62
C LEU A 520 -10.58 -16.71 27.81
N ASP A 521 -10.50 -17.28 29.03
CA ASP A 521 -9.95 -16.56 30.19
C ASP A 521 -8.45 -16.25 30.03
N GLN A 522 -7.76 -16.88 29.08
CA GLN A 522 -6.39 -16.50 28.73
C GLN A 522 -6.28 -15.10 28.09
N LEU A 523 -7.36 -14.59 27.48
CA LEU A 523 -7.38 -13.25 26.91
C LEU A 523 -7.27 -12.18 28.01
N VAL A 524 -7.91 -12.41 29.15
CA VAL A 524 -7.97 -11.46 30.27
C VAL A 524 -6.85 -11.62 31.31
N LYS A 525 -5.98 -12.63 31.18
CA LYS A 525 -4.83 -12.84 32.08
C LYS A 525 -3.61 -12.02 31.66
N ALA A 526 -2.90 -11.44 32.63
CA ALA A 526 -1.59 -10.81 32.39
C ALA A 526 -0.48 -11.89 32.37
N ASN A 527 0.00 -12.24 31.19
CA ASN A 527 1.12 -13.18 31.05
C ASN A 527 2.43 -12.42 30.96
N THR A 528 3.38 -12.69 31.85
CA THR A 528 4.69 -12.04 31.88
C THR A 528 5.73 -12.86 31.10
N GLY A 529 6.76 -12.19 30.58
CA GLY A 529 7.83 -12.87 29.86
C GLY A 529 8.98 -11.94 29.49
N ALA A 530 10.12 -12.53 29.12
CA ALA A 530 11.32 -11.77 28.75
C ALA A 530 11.10 -10.87 27.52
N ASP A 531 10.25 -11.29 26.59
CA ASP A 531 9.92 -10.56 25.37
C ASP A 531 8.70 -9.64 25.53
N LYS A 532 8.90 -8.53 26.22
CA LYS A 532 7.84 -7.54 26.51
C LYS A 532 7.20 -6.96 25.25
N THR A 533 8.01 -6.70 24.21
CA THR A 533 7.52 -6.12 22.96
C THR A 533 6.68 -7.12 22.17
N GLY A 534 7.14 -8.36 22.01
CA GLY A 534 6.39 -9.40 21.30
C GLY A 534 5.08 -9.75 22.01
N ILE A 535 5.13 -9.97 23.32
CA ILE A 535 3.95 -10.32 24.13
C ILE A 535 2.95 -9.15 24.16
N GLY A 536 3.43 -7.93 24.39
CA GLY A 536 2.59 -6.73 24.38
C GLY A 536 1.88 -6.51 23.06
N PHE A 537 2.58 -6.73 21.94
CA PHE A 537 1.96 -6.65 20.62
C PHE A 537 0.94 -7.78 20.39
N GLN A 538 1.24 -9.00 20.83
CA GLN A 538 0.29 -10.11 20.74
C GLN A 538 -0.99 -9.83 21.53
N LYS A 539 -0.91 -9.24 22.73
CA LYS A 539 -2.09 -8.84 23.52
C LYS A 539 -2.96 -7.82 22.78
N TYR A 540 -2.33 -6.82 22.16
CA TYR A 540 -3.03 -5.88 21.29
C TYR A 540 -3.68 -6.58 20.09
N ALA A 541 -2.95 -7.47 19.42
CA ALA A 541 -3.41 -8.23 18.26
C ALA A 541 -4.61 -9.13 18.59
N ASN A 542 -4.54 -9.88 19.70
CA ASN A 542 -5.64 -10.69 20.25
C ASN A 542 -6.86 -9.84 20.58
N THR A 543 -6.67 -8.67 21.19
CA THR A 543 -7.75 -7.73 21.48
C THR A 543 -8.46 -7.28 20.21
N LYS A 544 -7.71 -6.96 19.15
CA LYS A 544 -8.28 -6.57 17.86
C LYS A 544 -9.00 -7.73 17.18
N LEU A 545 -8.45 -8.94 17.24
CA LEU A 545 -9.10 -10.15 16.72
C LEU A 545 -10.41 -10.45 17.44
N ALA A 546 -10.39 -10.48 18.78
CA ALA A 546 -11.57 -10.67 19.61
C ALA A 546 -12.65 -9.61 19.34
N THR A 547 -12.25 -8.35 19.21
CA THR A 547 -13.17 -7.24 18.93
C THR A 547 -13.84 -7.38 17.55
N VAL A 548 -13.11 -7.84 16.53
CA VAL A 548 -13.69 -8.10 15.20
C VAL A 548 -14.61 -9.32 15.21
N ALA A 549 -14.27 -10.38 15.93
CA ALA A 549 -15.15 -11.54 16.08
C ALA A 549 -16.46 -11.15 16.80
N TRP A 550 -16.34 -10.44 17.91
CA TRP A 550 -17.49 -9.97 18.69
C TRP A 550 -18.40 -9.02 17.92
N SER A 551 -17.86 -8.18 17.04
CA SER A 551 -18.69 -7.27 16.24
C SER A 551 -19.60 -7.99 15.25
N TYR A 552 -19.19 -9.14 14.72
CA TYR A 552 -20.07 -10.02 13.94
C TYR A 552 -21.18 -10.62 14.79
N ALA A 553 -20.88 -11.10 16.00
CA ALA A 553 -21.88 -11.59 16.93
C ALA A 553 -22.90 -10.48 17.27
N LEU A 554 -22.42 -9.29 17.63
CA LEU A 554 -23.27 -8.13 17.90
C LEU A 554 -24.20 -7.82 16.72
N ALA A 555 -23.67 -7.80 15.49
CA ALA A 555 -24.47 -7.53 14.30
C ALA A 555 -25.59 -8.57 14.12
N LYS A 556 -25.31 -9.84 14.41
CA LYS A 556 -26.30 -10.93 14.34
C LYS A 556 -27.38 -10.78 15.40
N HIS A 557 -27.00 -10.54 16.66
CA HIS A 557 -27.93 -10.35 17.78
C HIS A 557 -28.81 -9.11 17.60
N LEU A 558 -28.26 -8.00 17.11
CA LEU A 558 -29.04 -6.80 16.77
C LEU A 558 -30.05 -7.07 15.65
N LYS A 559 -29.63 -7.80 14.60
CA LYS A 559 -30.50 -8.13 13.47
C LYS A 559 -31.68 -9.03 13.88
N SER A 560 -31.51 -9.87 14.91
CA SER A 560 -32.59 -10.71 15.44
C SER A 560 -33.57 -9.98 16.35
N ASP A 561 -33.22 -8.82 16.92
CA ASP A 561 -34.13 -8.04 17.78
C ASP A 561 -34.88 -6.98 16.94
N PRO A 562 -36.20 -7.09 16.74
CA PRO A 562 -36.97 -6.15 15.92
C PRO A 562 -36.91 -4.69 16.38
N ARG A 563 -36.56 -4.44 17.66
CA ARG A 563 -36.46 -3.10 18.23
C ARG A 563 -35.13 -2.43 17.90
N LEU A 564 -34.09 -3.23 17.63
CA LEU A 564 -32.70 -2.77 17.48
C LEU A 564 -32.10 -3.11 16.10
N ASN A 565 -32.84 -3.81 15.22
CA ASN A 565 -32.37 -4.27 13.91
C ASN A 565 -31.99 -3.16 12.91
N LYS A 566 -32.32 -1.90 13.20
CA LYS A 566 -31.88 -0.72 12.44
C LYS A 566 -30.51 -0.19 12.90
N ILE A 567 -29.96 -0.68 14.01
CA ILE A 567 -28.60 -0.36 14.44
C ILE A 567 -27.62 -1.22 13.66
N VAL A 568 -26.69 -0.57 12.96
CA VAL A 568 -25.73 -1.22 12.08
C VAL A 568 -24.35 -1.24 12.74
N VAL A 569 -23.70 -2.41 12.74
CA VAL A 569 -22.32 -2.54 13.23
C VAL A 569 -21.35 -2.40 12.07
N VAL A 570 -20.41 -1.48 12.21
CA VAL A 570 -19.32 -1.23 11.27
C VAL A 570 -18.02 -1.50 11.99
N THR A 571 -17.21 -2.40 11.45
CA THR A 571 -15.84 -2.61 11.93
C THR A 571 -14.87 -2.10 10.91
N ILE A 572 -13.93 -1.24 11.31
CA ILE A 572 -13.07 -0.52 10.39
C ILE A 572 -11.60 -0.61 10.78
N ASN A 573 -10.77 -1.01 9.83
CA ASN A 573 -9.33 -0.79 9.87
C ASN A 573 -9.02 0.59 9.28
N PRO A 574 -8.64 1.60 10.09
CA PRO A 574 -8.38 2.96 9.60
C PRO A 574 -7.05 3.07 8.81
N GLY A 575 -6.31 1.97 8.68
CA GLY A 575 -5.01 1.90 8.02
C GLY A 575 -3.83 2.11 8.96
N ASN A 576 -2.62 2.06 8.40
CA ASN A 576 -1.37 2.19 9.15
C ASN A 576 -1.05 3.67 9.40
N ILE A 577 -1.41 4.16 10.60
CA ILE A 577 -1.33 5.58 10.95
C ILE A 577 0.08 5.98 11.39
N VAL A 578 0.87 6.51 10.44
CA VAL A 578 2.31 6.75 10.65
C VAL A 578 2.62 7.90 11.59
N ASP A 579 1.68 8.80 11.88
CA ASP A 579 1.83 9.92 12.83
C ASP A 579 1.10 9.67 14.16
N SER A 580 0.62 8.45 14.38
CA SER A 580 -0.03 8.03 15.63
C SER A 580 0.85 8.25 16.85
N ARG A 581 0.26 8.73 17.95
CA ARG A 581 0.94 8.83 19.25
C ARG A 581 1.31 7.45 19.84
N ALA A 582 0.73 6.37 19.35
CA ALA A 582 1.05 5.01 19.78
C ALA A 582 2.55 4.68 19.68
N PHE A 583 3.24 5.25 18.67
CA PHE A 583 4.68 5.08 18.49
C PHE A 583 5.55 5.85 19.49
N ARG A 584 4.94 6.66 20.37
CA ARG A 584 5.61 7.49 21.38
C ARG A 584 5.25 7.10 22.82
N ALA A 585 4.05 6.55 23.02
CA ALA A 585 3.55 6.15 24.33
C ALA A 585 3.62 4.63 24.51
N ASN A 586 4.25 4.18 25.61
CA ASN A 586 4.45 2.76 25.94
C ASN A 586 5.08 1.91 24.82
N THR A 587 5.94 2.52 24.01
CA THR A 587 6.60 1.88 22.85
C THR A 587 8.10 2.14 22.93
N PRO A 588 8.99 1.19 22.54
CA PRO A 588 10.43 1.42 22.55
C PRO A 588 10.84 2.68 21.78
N LYS A 589 11.79 3.47 22.32
CA LYS A 589 12.25 4.75 21.73
C LYS A 589 12.67 4.61 20.27
N PHE A 590 13.18 3.45 19.86
CA PHE A 590 13.49 3.12 18.48
C PHE A 590 12.34 3.45 17.52
N PHE A 591 11.10 3.11 17.87
CA PHE A 591 9.93 3.38 17.03
C PHE A 591 9.60 4.87 16.90
N THR A 592 9.88 5.67 17.93
CA THR A 592 9.74 7.13 17.85
C THR A 592 10.74 7.72 16.85
N TYR A 593 11.99 7.22 16.84
CA TYR A 593 12.99 7.62 15.85
C TYR A 593 12.60 7.14 14.44
N LEU A 594 12.21 5.87 14.31
CA LEU A 594 11.71 5.30 13.06
C LEU A 594 10.54 6.12 12.51
N GLN A 595 9.59 6.50 13.36
CA GLN A 595 8.47 7.35 12.99
C GLN A 595 8.92 8.72 12.45
N ARG A 596 9.79 9.42 13.20
CA ARG A 596 10.21 10.79 12.89
C ARG A 596 11.10 10.88 11.66
N PHE A 597 12.05 9.96 11.52
CA PHE A 597 13.11 10.04 10.53
C PHE A 597 12.89 9.13 9.32
N PHE A 598 12.03 8.10 9.42
CA PHE A 598 11.77 7.16 8.34
C PHE A 598 10.30 7.13 7.92
N LEU A 599 9.37 6.72 8.79
CA LEU A 599 7.97 6.49 8.40
C LEU A 599 7.28 7.75 7.87
N ARG A 600 7.45 8.90 8.52
CA ARG A 600 6.81 10.16 8.07
C ARG A 600 7.45 10.71 6.80
N PRO A 601 8.79 10.87 6.69
CA PRO A 601 9.41 11.36 5.45
C PRO A 601 9.22 10.40 4.27
N CYS A 602 9.24 9.09 4.52
CA CYS A 602 9.08 8.08 3.48
C CYS A 602 7.62 7.66 3.26
N LEU A 603 6.63 8.31 3.90
CA LEU A 603 5.21 7.96 3.72
C LEU A 603 4.78 7.88 2.23
N PRO A 604 5.22 8.78 1.33
CA PRO A 604 4.90 8.65 -0.09
C PRO A 604 5.42 7.35 -0.71
N LEU A 605 6.58 6.85 -0.25
CA LEU A 605 7.18 5.59 -0.70
C LEU A 605 6.52 4.38 -0.04
N ILE A 606 6.23 4.44 1.26
CA ILE A 606 5.56 3.37 2.01
C ILE A 606 4.17 3.10 1.42
N ARG A 607 3.46 4.14 0.98
CA ARG A 607 2.16 4.01 0.29
C ARG A 607 2.20 3.21 -1.01
N LEU A 608 3.38 3.02 -1.61
CA LEU A 608 3.53 2.23 -2.84
C LEU A 608 3.45 0.73 -2.56
N THR A 609 3.89 0.30 -1.37
CA THR A 609 3.88 -1.11 -0.94
C THR A 609 2.69 -1.42 -0.04
N ASP A 610 2.31 -0.47 0.82
CA ASP A 610 1.15 -0.55 1.70
C ASP A 610 0.25 0.67 1.51
N HIS A 611 -0.77 0.51 0.66
CA HIS A 611 -1.76 1.55 0.36
C HIS A 611 -2.56 2.00 1.60
N THR A 612 -2.55 1.22 2.69
CA THR A 612 -3.25 1.57 3.93
C THR A 612 -2.45 2.55 4.80
N SER A 613 -1.15 2.72 4.55
CA SER A 613 -0.30 3.66 5.27
C SER A 613 -0.71 5.12 5.04
N ARG A 614 -1.05 5.86 6.09
CA ARG A 614 -1.57 7.23 5.98
C ARG A 614 -1.35 8.05 7.26
N LEU A 615 -1.67 9.34 7.17
CA LEU A 615 -1.74 10.23 8.33
C LEU A 615 -3.09 10.08 9.04
N SER A 616 -3.14 10.48 10.32
CA SER A 616 -4.33 10.39 11.15
C SER A 616 -5.46 11.32 10.69
N ALA A 617 -5.14 12.46 10.07
CA ALA A 617 -6.12 13.43 9.61
C ALA A 617 -7.12 12.87 8.58
N PRO A 618 -6.67 12.28 7.45
CA PRO A 618 -7.58 11.57 6.57
C PRO A 618 -8.32 10.44 7.30
N ALA A 619 -7.70 9.70 8.22
CA ALA A 619 -8.39 8.61 8.91
C ALA A 619 -9.56 9.13 9.77
N GLY A 620 -9.40 10.29 10.43
CA GLY A 620 -10.47 10.92 11.20
C GLY A 620 -11.68 11.33 10.33
N VAL A 621 -11.40 11.78 9.10
CA VAL A 621 -12.44 12.06 8.10
C VAL A 621 -13.21 10.78 7.78
N ASP A 622 -12.52 9.72 7.35
CA ASP A 622 -13.14 8.43 6.97
C ASP A 622 -14.02 7.85 8.09
N ILE A 623 -13.54 7.90 9.34
CA ILE A 623 -14.29 7.42 10.50
C ILE A 623 -15.59 8.21 10.71
N THR A 624 -15.53 9.53 10.53
CA THR A 624 -16.72 10.38 10.68
C THR A 624 -17.70 10.12 9.54
N GLU A 625 -17.20 10.04 8.31
CA GLU A 625 -17.99 9.75 7.12
C GLU A 625 -18.73 8.41 7.25
N ILE A 626 -18.02 7.34 7.65
CA ILE A 626 -18.67 6.03 7.81
C ILE A 626 -19.64 5.99 9.00
N ALA A 627 -19.48 6.88 9.99
CA ALA A 627 -20.33 6.93 11.17
C ALA A 627 -21.63 7.73 10.97
N VAL A 628 -21.61 8.85 10.23
CA VAL A 628 -22.78 9.75 10.13
C VAL A 628 -23.26 10.03 8.71
N ASN A 629 -22.41 9.91 7.67
CA ASN A 629 -22.85 10.21 6.31
C ASN A 629 -24.00 9.27 5.87
N PRO A 630 -25.15 9.79 5.38
CA PRO A 630 -26.27 8.99 4.89
C PRO A 630 -25.89 7.98 3.80
N LYS A 631 -24.83 8.25 3.02
CA LYS A 631 -24.30 7.34 2.00
C LYS A 631 -24.03 5.92 2.53
N TYR A 632 -23.65 5.77 3.80
CA TYR A 632 -23.35 4.48 4.42
C TYR A 632 -24.49 3.93 5.30
N ALA A 633 -25.68 4.54 5.26
CA ALA A 633 -26.84 4.04 5.99
C ALA A 633 -27.16 2.58 5.60
N GLY A 634 -27.44 1.74 6.59
CA GLY A 634 -27.70 0.30 6.38
C GLY A 634 -26.47 -0.56 6.06
N GLN A 635 -25.29 0.02 5.86
CA GLN A 635 -24.12 -0.72 5.37
C GLN A 635 -23.20 -1.19 6.50
N GLY A 636 -23.46 -2.39 7.03
CA GLY A 636 -22.62 -3.04 8.04
C GLY A 636 -21.46 -3.88 7.47
N GLY A 637 -20.66 -4.41 8.39
CA GLY A 637 -19.58 -5.36 8.10
C GLY A 637 -18.19 -4.80 8.35
N TYR A 638 -17.19 -5.44 7.73
CA TYR A 638 -15.77 -5.07 7.87
C TYR A 638 -15.31 -4.16 6.72
N TYR A 639 -14.53 -3.14 7.07
CA TYR A 639 -13.98 -2.16 6.14
C TYR A 639 -12.49 -2.00 6.36
N THR A 640 -11.75 -1.80 5.27
CA THR A 640 -10.40 -1.25 5.29
C THR A 640 -10.45 0.12 4.62
N LEU A 641 -10.12 1.16 5.38
CA LEU A 641 -10.45 2.54 5.02
C LEU A 641 -11.98 2.67 4.80
N LEU A 642 -12.43 3.26 3.69
CA LEU A 642 -13.84 3.34 3.30
C LEU A 642 -14.28 2.25 2.32
N GLU A 643 -13.42 1.26 2.03
CA GLU A 643 -13.74 0.14 1.14
C GLU A 643 -14.16 -1.09 1.97
N LYS A 644 -15.24 -1.76 1.53
CA LYS A 644 -15.69 -3.02 2.15
C LYS A 644 -14.65 -4.10 1.90
N ASP A 645 -14.29 -4.83 2.95
CA ASP A 645 -13.17 -5.78 2.94
C ASP A 645 -13.49 -7.02 3.81
N GLU A 646 -12.61 -8.02 3.79
CA GLU A 646 -12.73 -9.20 4.64
C GLU A 646 -11.79 -9.13 5.85
N SER A 647 -12.30 -9.61 6.99
CA SER A 647 -11.52 -9.84 8.19
C SER A 647 -10.90 -11.24 8.23
N SER A 648 -10.01 -11.49 9.20
CA SER A 648 -9.28 -12.75 9.31
C SER A 648 -10.21 -13.97 9.39
N PRO A 649 -9.81 -15.15 8.84
CA PRO A 649 -10.65 -16.35 8.89
C PRO A 649 -11.14 -16.70 10.30
N GLU A 650 -10.26 -16.61 11.29
CA GLU A 650 -10.62 -16.90 12.69
C GLU A 650 -11.66 -15.93 13.26
N SER A 651 -11.64 -14.65 12.86
CA SER A 651 -12.69 -13.70 13.27
C SER A 651 -14.08 -14.03 12.71
N ARG A 652 -14.14 -14.85 11.65
CA ARG A 652 -15.38 -15.27 10.98
C ARG A 652 -15.88 -16.64 11.45
N ASP A 653 -15.18 -17.26 12.40
CA ASP A 653 -15.62 -18.52 13.00
C ASP A 653 -16.81 -18.28 13.93
N GLU A 654 -18.00 -18.70 13.50
CA GLU A 654 -19.26 -18.48 14.23
C GLU A 654 -19.25 -19.07 15.65
N LYS A 655 -18.58 -20.22 15.87
CA LYS A 655 -18.52 -20.83 17.21
C LYS A 655 -17.70 -19.95 18.15
N LYS A 656 -16.57 -19.44 17.67
CA LYS A 656 -15.73 -18.52 18.44
C LYS A 656 -16.43 -17.18 18.67
N GLN A 657 -17.16 -16.67 17.69
CA GLN A 657 -17.96 -15.45 17.82
C GLN A 657 -18.99 -15.56 18.96
N GLU A 658 -19.78 -16.64 18.99
CA GLU A 658 -20.81 -16.83 20.03
C GLU A 658 -20.21 -17.14 21.40
N ALA A 659 -19.13 -17.92 21.47
CA ALA A 659 -18.42 -18.17 22.73
C ALA A 659 -17.86 -16.85 23.31
N LEU A 660 -17.28 -16.01 22.45
CA LEU A 660 -16.77 -14.71 22.84
C LEU A 660 -17.90 -13.75 23.22
N TRP A 661 -19.04 -13.78 22.53
CA TRP A 661 -20.24 -13.03 22.90
C TRP A 661 -20.67 -13.33 24.34
N ALA A 662 -20.92 -14.60 24.66
CA ALA A 662 -21.37 -15.02 25.98
C ALA A 662 -20.35 -14.64 27.07
N LYS A 663 -19.06 -14.88 26.82
CA LYS A 663 -18.00 -14.56 27.78
C LYS A 663 -17.84 -13.05 28.00
N SER A 664 -17.96 -12.25 26.94
CA SER A 664 -17.89 -10.79 27.03
C SER A 664 -19.06 -10.17 27.78
N LEU A 665 -20.26 -10.78 27.76
CA LEU A 665 -21.37 -10.35 28.64
C LEU A 665 -20.98 -10.50 30.12
N VAL A 666 -20.39 -11.64 30.49
CA VAL A 666 -19.94 -11.90 31.86
C VAL A 666 -18.83 -10.94 32.27
N TRP A 667 -17.79 -10.79 31.45
CA TRP A 667 -16.67 -9.90 31.78
C TRP A 667 -17.09 -8.44 31.89
N ALA A 668 -18.02 -8.00 31.05
CA ALA A 668 -18.52 -6.63 31.04
C ALA A 668 -19.60 -6.37 32.12
N GLY A 669 -20.10 -7.41 32.79
CA GLY A 669 -21.19 -7.30 33.75
C GLY A 669 -22.54 -6.93 33.11
N ILE A 670 -22.79 -7.41 31.90
CA ILE A 670 -24.05 -7.16 31.17
C ILE A 670 -25.06 -8.26 31.50
N ASN A 671 -26.28 -7.84 31.83
CA ASN A 671 -27.40 -8.70 32.18
C ASN A 671 -28.71 -8.13 31.61
N LYS A 672 -29.81 -8.88 31.74
CA LYS A 672 -31.13 -8.50 31.19
C LYS A 672 -31.67 -7.16 31.73
N GLU A 673 -31.16 -6.68 32.86
CA GLU A 673 -31.63 -5.44 33.50
C GLU A 673 -30.90 -4.20 33.01
N ASN A 674 -29.71 -4.35 32.40
CA ASN A 674 -28.84 -3.23 32.05
C ASN A 674 -28.51 -3.11 30.55
N THR A 675 -29.12 -3.91 29.69
CA THR A 675 -29.10 -3.75 28.22
C THR A 675 -30.50 -3.80 27.65
N ALA A 676 -30.75 -3.06 26.56
CA ALA A 676 -32.01 -3.12 25.84
C ALA A 676 -32.14 -4.40 24.98
N LEU A 677 -31.01 -5.02 24.63
CA LEU A 677 -30.96 -6.21 23.80
C LEU A 677 -31.47 -7.43 24.57
N ALA A 678 -32.37 -8.19 23.96
CA ALA A 678 -32.79 -9.47 24.54
C ALA A 678 -31.62 -10.46 24.51
N ILE A 679 -31.05 -10.73 25.68
CA ILE A 679 -29.94 -11.69 25.85
C ILE A 679 -30.38 -12.88 26.68
N ASP A 680 -29.99 -14.07 26.28
CA ASP A 680 -30.06 -15.27 27.12
C ASP A 680 -28.75 -15.33 27.93
N VAL A 681 -28.84 -15.00 29.22
CA VAL A 681 -27.71 -15.00 30.16
C VAL A 681 -27.50 -16.39 30.71
#